data_AF-A0A6F8Z6R5-F1
#
_entry.id   AF-A0A6F8Z6R5-F1
#
_cell.length_a   1.000
_cell.length_b   1.000
_cell.length_c   1.000
_cell.angle_alpha   90.00
_cell.angle_beta   90.00
_cell.angle_gamma   90.00
#
_symmetry.space_group_name_H-M   'P 1'
#
loop_
_entity.id
_entity.type
_entity.pdbx_description
1 polymer ?
#
loop_
_entity_poly.entity_id
_entity_poly.type
_entity_poly.pdbx_seq_one_letter_code
_entity_poly.pdbx_strand_id
1 'polypeptide(L)'
;MGDLVSKNNIDRLERFHSLLAGQYWTSTDSIPEEGIVAGDTLLITSLRYVEDKLHTVILRAHPRVYGQTVAIVTEDSSGNRRERGKEMREHRFLVKDFLSSFVFEPDHKVIRDAELRQAQEEVNSLQASLTALVSDAQGLRDLAIEQLGTDDRENPVTGLSVALVPPQEQQAVTSLAIGSVQNALSSGISDTRIEQIREAALKEGQISTAISKIITQRTQAIANASKRMLPYFEEVAAASLATTEEAMEYVKKIHDGVGSLELYTGKDVEVVNIVKGESAPSHLPLQVVQAKLMVDEELAVWCDLDSWFDFSDMEKFHETLRTSPGLVEQIFPSERSIVCMATTRRYIDYRDPWENHVRNDRNRVVFLLVRDGQNIHQVYSSVESHLGASQLFPSASEQEAHFQGIDGSTIKFEDVSYTDRLKQHDLMALHYRRFLILICGLDHRLKLFGDFYDTNTPYSFLSLEFQERYFQFLHDKDGSGLLGMAETRPSLQSYLEQANSCLQSGSRVMCNWDSLMNPVTAPGAVQEDNSYSGYKWLGRTHKNYEPVIAFRQGDDICVNATVNRYSTDRDFNCKVNLSLFKESSRNDAELGFLCMDTIKAEELEWYIHRRKFRSNHLFYIRFFKMALNYIRAEREAEEPYRQMLSQALADGVNDG
;
A
#
# COMPACT_ATOMS: atom_id res chain seq x y z
N MET A 1 -11.50 36.90 -66.77
CA MET A 1 -12.02 38.19 -66.26
C MET A 1 -11.97 38.08 -64.75
N GLY A 2 -10.97 38.66 -64.09
CA GLY A 2 -11.07 39.98 -63.46
C GLY A 2 -11.64 39.78 -62.05
N ASP A 3 -11.00 40.12 -60.93
CA ASP A 3 -9.99 41.14 -60.68
C ASP A 3 -9.16 40.81 -59.43
N LEU A 4 -7.96 41.39 -59.38
CA LEU A 4 -7.17 41.58 -58.19
C LEU A 4 -7.90 42.46 -57.17
N VAL A 5 -7.91 42.06 -55.90
CA VAL A 5 -7.81 43.00 -54.78
C VAL A 5 -6.68 42.52 -53.88
N SER A 6 -5.55 43.22 -54.01
CA SER A 6 -4.45 43.19 -53.04
C SER A 6 -4.93 43.73 -51.69
N LYS A 7 -4.79 42.93 -50.64
CA LYS A 7 -4.48 43.44 -49.30
C LYS A 7 -3.29 42.65 -48.78
N ASN A 8 -2.15 43.34 -48.76
CA ASN A 8 -0.94 42.94 -48.05
C ASN A 8 -1.31 42.34 -46.69
N ASN A 9 -1.05 41.06 -46.51
CA ASN A 9 -0.72 40.54 -45.19
C ASN A 9 0.61 39.82 -45.36
N ILE A 10 1.61 40.39 -44.72
CA ILE A 10 2.96 39.87 -44.62
C ILE A 10 2.83 38.41 -44.11
N ASP A 11 3.27 37.45 -44.92
CA ASP A 11 3.50 36.09 -44.48
C ASP A 11 4.49 36.12 -43.31
N ARG A 12 3.98 36.04 -42.07
CA ARG A 12 4.81 35.64 -40.93
C ARG A 12 5.10 34.15 -41.13
N LEU A 13 6.26 33.86 -41.69
CA LEU A 13 6.89 32.55 -41.56
C LEU A 13 7.19 32.33 -40.08
N GLU A 14 6.23 31.78 -39.33
CA GLU A 14 6.51 31.17 -38.03
C GLU A 14 7.44 29.98 -38.30
N ARG A 15 8.71 30.13 -37.93
CA ARG A 15 9.66 29.02 -37.91
C ARG A 15 9.14 27.99 -36.90
N PHE A 16 8.47 26.95 -37.38
CA PHE A 16 8.15 25.78 -36.57
C PHE A 16 9.46 25.07 -36.22
N HIS A 17 9.97 25.31 -35.01
CA HIS A 17 11.04 24.51 -34.42
C HIS A 17 10.44 23.22 -33.88
N SER A 18 10.94 22.07 -34.32
CA SER A 18 10.48 20.78 -33.83
C SER A 18 10.85 20.60 -32.36
N LEU A 19 9.83 20.38 -31.53
CA LEU A 19 9.99 20.05 -30.11
C LEU A 19 10.66 18.67 -29.99
N LEU A 20 11.79 18.61 -29.31
CA LEU A 20 12.50 17.37 -29.02
C LEU A 20 12.83 17.29 -27.53
N ALA A 21 12.75 16.10 -26.94
CA ALA A 21 13.25 15.85 -25.60
C ALA A 21 14.77 16.08 -25.57
N GLY A 22 15.28 16.64 -24.47
CA GLY A 22 16.68 17.07 -24.35
C GLY A 22 16.96 18.50 -24.82
N GLN A 23 15.96 19.21 -25.37
CA GLN A 23 16.11 20.63 -25.73
C GLN A 23 15.90 21.56 -24.53
N TYR A 24 16.47 22.76 -24.63
CA TYR A 24 16.35 23.82 -23.64
C TYR A 24 15.49 24.96 -24.17
N TRP A 25 14.62 25.48 -23.31
CA TRP A 25 13.66 26.51 -23.63
C TRP A 25 13.60 27.54 -22.50
N THR A 26 13.54 28.81 -22.86
CA THR A 26 13.55 29.93 -21.91
C THR A 26 12.15 30.50 -21.73
N SER A 27 11.73 30.72 -20.49
CA SER A 27 10.44 31.31 -20.16
C SER A 27 10.39 32.79 -20.56
N THR A 28 9.37 33.23 -21.30
CA THR A 28 9.17 34.64 -21.65
C THR A 28 8.57 35.44 -20.50
N ASP A 29 7.69 34.81 -19.74
CA ASP A 29 6.94 35.42 -18.64
C ASP A 29 7.24 34.70 -17.32
N SER A 30 7.00 35.37 -16.19
CA SER A 30 7.05 34.72 -14.88
C SER A 30 5.76 33.92 -14.68
N ILE A 31 5.89 32.68 -14.20
CA ILE A 31 4.76 31.77 -13.94
C ILE A 31 4.77 31.45 -12.43
N PRO A 32 4.12 32.29 -11.59
CA PRO A 32 4.16 32.15 -10.13
C PRO A 32 3.62 30.82 -9.63
N GLU A 33 2.58 30.28 -10.28
CA GLU A 33 1.95 28.99 -9.94
C GLU A 33 2.91 27.79 -10.06
N GLU A 34 3.95 27.95 -10.87
CA GLU A 34 5.00 26.94 -11.07
C GLU A 34 6.34 27.37 -10.47
N GLY A 35 6.42 28.56 -9.86
CA GLY A 35 7.67 29.10 -9.31
C GLY A 35 8.75 29.40 -10.35
N ILE A 36 8.36 29.58 -11.63
CA ILE A 36 9.27 29.86 -12.75
C ILE A 36 9.40 31.37 -12.93
N VAL A 37 10.64 31.87 -13.05
CA VAL A 37 10.91 33.28 -13.27
C VAL A 37 11.11 33.56 -14.77
N ALA A 38 10.67 34.72 -15.24
CA ALA A 38 10.95 35.17 -16.61
C ALA A 38 12.48 35.12 -16.89
N GLY A 39 12.86 34.53 -18.01
CA GLY A 39 14.26 34.32 -18.38
C GLY A 39 14.89 33.02 -17.86
N ASP A 40 14.19 32.22 -17.05
CA ASP A 40 14.69 30.90 -16.65
C ASP A 40 14.71 29.96 -17.85
N THR A 41 15.88 29.38 -18.14
CA THR A 41 16.05 28.33 -19.14
C THR A 41 15.78 26.97 -18.50
N LEU A 42 14.92 26.15 -19.10
CA LEU A 42 14.50 24.85 -18.57
C LEU A 42 14.71 23.76 -19.61
N LEU A 43 15.03 22.55 -19.14
CA LEU A 43 15.25 21.35 -19.95
C LEU A 43 13.92 20.62 -20.17
N ILE A 44 13.58 20.31 -21.42
CA ILE A 44 12.53 19.34 -21.76
C ILE A 44 13.05 17.94 -21.43
N THR A 45 12.48 17.30 -20.41
CA THR A 45 12.82 15.94 -20.04
C THR A 45 12.01 14.92 -20.81
N SER A 46 10.76 15.24 -21.12
CA SER A 46 9.86 14.30 -21.77
C SER A 46 8.76 15.00 -22.57
N LEU A 47 8.35 14.33 -23.65
CA LEU A 47 7.23 14.72 -24.51
C LEU A 47 6.20 13.60 -24.49
N ARG A 48 4.94 13.92 -24.16
CA ARG A 48 3.86 12.95 -24.08
C ARG A 48 2.86 13.16 -25.21
N TYR A 49 2.49 12.06 -25.85
CA TYR A 49 1.59 12.03 -26.99
C TYR A 49 0.26 11.37 -26.60
N VAL A 50 -0.82 11.86 -27.18
CA VAL A 50 -2.16 11.27 -27.12
C VAL A 50 -2.67 11.18 -28.55
N GLU A 51 -3.07 9.97 -28.99
CA GLU A 51 -3.51 9.70 -30.38
C GLU A 51 -2.52 10.25 -31.45
N ASP A 52 -1.23 9.98 -31.25
CA ASP A 52 -0.12 10.43 -32.12
C ASP A 52 0.02 11.97 -32.24
N LYS A 53 -0.65 12.74 -31.39
CA LYS A 53 -0.50 14.20 -31.27
C LYS A 53 0.19 14.56 -29.96
N LEU A 54 1.12 15.52 -30.01
CA LEU A 54 1.80 15.99 -28.82
C LEU A 54 0.79 16.71 -27.90
N HIS A 55 0.77 16.32 -26.62
CA HIS A 55 -0.23 16.79 -25.65
C HIS A 55 0.39 17.51 -24.46
N THR A 56 1.42 16.91 -23.85
CA THR A 56 2.04 17.42 -22.62
C THR A 56 3.55 17.50 -22.77
N VAL A 57 4.12 18.61 -22.32
CA VAL A 57 5.56 18.87 -22.23
C VAL A 57 5.97 18.81 -20.77
N ILE A 58 6.96 17.97 -20.44
CA ILE A 58 7.52 17.87 -19.10
C ILE A 58 8.88 18.55 -19.10
N LEU A 59 9.03 19.52 -18.21
CA LEU A 59 10.25 20.29 -17.99
C LEU A 59 10.87 19.89 -16.65
N ARG A 60 12.20 19.84 -16.60
CA ARG A 60 12.93 19.78 -15.33
C ARG A 60 12.87 21.15 -14.65
N ALA A 61 12.71 21.18 -13.33
CA ALA A 61 12.83 22.41 -12.57
C ALA A 61 14.25 23.00 -12.70
N HIS A 62 14.35 24.33 -12.63
CA HIS A 62 15.62 25.02 -12.78
C HIS A 62 16.65 24.53 -11.75
N PRO A 63 17.93 24.28 -12.12
CA PRO A 63 18.95 23.75 -11.20
C PRO A 63 19.11 24.54 -9.88
N ARG A 64 18.82 25.85 -9.90
CA ARG A 64 18.82 26.74 -8.72
C ARG A 64 17.81 26.32 -7.63
N VAL A 65 16.64 25.81 -8.01
CA VAL A 65 15.54 25.43 -7.11
C VAL A 65 15.26 23.94 -7.11
N TYR A 66 15.96 23.16 -7.94
CA TYR A 66 15.75 21.72 -8.08
C TYR A 66 15.92 20.98 -6.73
N GLY A 67 14.91 20.21 -6.35
CA GLY A 67 14.84 19.46 -5.09
C GLY A 67 14.52 20.32 -3.85
N GLN A 68 14.19 21.59 -4.02
CA GLN A 68 13.81 22.49 -2.91
C GLN A 68 12.29 22.68 -2.85
N THR A 69 11.77 22.86 -1.64
CA THR A 69 10.36 23.23 -1.43
C THR A 69 10.23 24.74 -1.45
N VAL A 70 9.54 25.27 -2.45
CA VAL A 70 9.27 26.71 -2.58
C VAL A 70 7.81 26.97 -2.19
N ALA A 71 7.59 28.02 -1.40
CA ALA A 71 6.24 28.49 -1.05
C ALA A 71 5.64 29.24 -2.24
N ILE A 72 4.58 28.69 -2.81
CA ILE A 72 3.83 29.29 -3.90
C ILE A 72 2.62 30.00 -3.30
N VAL A 73 2.53 31.30 -3.53
CA VAL A 73 1.38 32.12 -3.13
C VAL A 73 0.46 32.25 -4.32
N THR A 74 -0.70 31.61 -4.24
CA THR A 74 -1.75 31.68 -5.26
C THR A 74 -2.90 32.51 -4.71
N GLU A 75 -3.41 33.47 -5.49
CA GLU A 75 -4.62 34.21 -5.18
C GLU A 75 -5.79 33.56 -5.93
N ASP A 76 -6.77 33.02 -5.19
CA ASP A 76 -8.01 32.51 -5.80
C ASP A 76 -8.76 33.66 -6.50
N SER A 77 -9.67 33.36 -7.44
CA SER A 77 -10.55 34.33 -8.13
C SER A 77 -11.41 35.21 -7.20
N SER A 78 -11.44 34.90 -5.90
CA SER A 78 -12.11 35.64 -4.83
C SER A 78 -11.16 36.49 -3.97
N GLY A 79 -9.88 36.60 -4.32
CA GLY A 79 -8.86 37.42 -3.64
C GLY A 79 -8.25 36.81 -2.37
N ASN A 80 -8.51 35.53 -2.08
CA ASN A 80 -7.92 34.84 -0.94
C ASN A 80 -6.53 34.28 -1.29
N ARG A 81 -5.52 34.67 -0.52
CA ARG A 81 -4.14 34.16 -0.64
C ARG A 81 -4.03 32.78 0.01
N ARG A 82 -3.61 31.79 -0.77
CA ARG A 82 -3.25 30.46 -0.28
C ARG A 82 -1.78 30.21 -0.54
N GLU A 83 -1.06 29.86 0.52
CA GLU A 83 0.34 29.47 0.46
C GLU A 83 0.44 27.94 0.42
N ARG A 84 1.06 27.40 -0.63
CA ARG A 84 1.30 25.96 -0.79
C ARG A 84 2.79 25.73 -1.01
N GLY A 85 3.40 24.89 -0.17
CA GLY A 85 4.75 24.39 -0.44
C GLY A 85 4.74 23.40 -1.60
N LYS A 86 5.53 23.64 -2.64
CA LYS A 86 5.73 22.73 -3.77
C LYS A 86 7.19 22.33 -3.85
N GLU A 87 7.45 21.02 -3.90
CA GLU A 87 8.79 20.49 -4.19
C GLU A 87 9.09 20.66 -5.68
N MET A 88 10.14 21.40 -5.99
CA MET A 88 10.50 21.77 -7.36
C MET A 88 11.36 20.68 -8.00
N ARG A 89 10.73 19.73 -8.69
CA ARG A 89 11.44 18.68 -9.46
C ARG A 89 11.15 18.75 -10.95
N GLU A 90 9.87 18.81 -11.30
CA GLU A 90 9.38 18.86 -12.67
C GLU A 90 8.20 19.83 -12.77
N HIS A 91 8.09 20.46 -13.94
CA HIS A 91 6.96 21.29 -14.34
C HIS A 91 6.30 20.64 -15.55
N ARG A 92 4.98 20.76 -15.65
CA ARG A 92 4.23 20.08 -16.69
C ARG A 92 3.25 21.04 -17.32
N PHE A 93 3.28 21.14 -18.64
CA PHE A 93 2.48 22.09 -19.40
C PHE A 93 1.76 21.38 -20.54
N LEU A 94 0.56 21.86 -20.88
CA LEU A 94 -0.04 21.54 -22.18
C LEU A 94 0.80 22.19 -23.28
N VAL A 95 0.83 21.58 -24.47
CA VAL A 95 1.61 22.11 -25.61
C VAL A 95 1.23 23.56 -25.95
N LYS A 96 -0.07 23.89 -25.90
CA LYS A 96 -0.54 25.22 -26.23
C LYS A 96 0.00 26.28 -25.27
N ASP A 97 -0.06 26.00 -23.97
CA ASP A 97 0.40 26.93 -22.92
C ASP A 97 1.93 27.03 -22.91
N PHE A 98 2.60 25.89 -23.16
CA PHE A 98 4.05 25.86 -23.33
C PHE A 98 4.51 26.74 -24.50
N LEU A 99 3.91 26.58 -25.68
CA LEU A 99 4.29 27.36 -26.86
C LEU A 99 3.97 28.86 -26.73
N SER A 100 3.04 29.25 -25.84
CA SER A 100 2.75 30.67 -25.59
C SER A 100 3.74 31.34 -24.64
N SER A 101 4.40 30.57 -23.76
CA SER A 101 5.22 31.11 -22.66
C SER A 101 6.71 30.75 -22.74
N PHE A 102 7.12 29.96 -23.73
CA PHE A 102 8.51 29.50 -23.87
C PHE A 102 9.05 29.68 -25.28
N VAL A 103 10.34 30.02 -25.36
CA VAL A 103 11.08 30.17 -26.63
C VAL A 103 12.32 29.27 -26.63
N PHE A 104 12.62 28.65 -27.78
CA PHE A 104 13.77 27.76 -27.94
C PHE A 104 15.09 28.50 -27.71
N GLU A 105 15.98 27.90 -26.91
CA GLU A 105 17.26 28.48 -26.52
C GLU A 105 18.46 27.66 -27.06
N PRO A 106 19.04 28.06 -28.22
CA PRO A 106 20.17 27.34 -28.80
C PRO A 106 21.45 27.49 -27.97
N ASP A 107 21.63 28.59 -27.24
CA ASP A 107 22.87 28.93 -26.53
C ASP A 107 22.82 28.54 -25.04
N HIS A 108 21.95 27.59 -24.67
CA HIS A 108 21.76 27.11 -23.29
C HIS A 108 23.05 26.72 -22.58
N LYS A 109 24.05 26.18 -23.28
CA LYS A 109 25.37 25.84 -22.68
C LYS A 109 26.07 27.07 -22.14
N VAL A 110 26.02 28.18 -22.87
CA VAL A 110 26.64 29.45 -22.44
C VAL A 110 25.95 30.00 -21.20
N ILE A 111 24.62 29.91 -21.16
CA ILE A 111 23.81 30.33 -20.01
C ILE A 111 24.17 29.46 -18.80
N ARG A 112 24.16 28.13 -18.94
CA ARG A 112 24.48 27.18 -17.86
C ARG A 112 25.92 27.32 -17.35
N ASP A 113 26.88 27.52 -18.25
CA ASP A 113 28.28 27.75 -17.86
C ASP A 113 28.44 29.06 -17.08
N ALA A 114 27.69 30.10 -17.43
CA ALA A 114 27.69 31.37 -16.69
C ALA A 114 27.09 31.22 -15.29
N GLU A 115 25.96 30.52 -15.16
CA GLU A 115 25.32 30.23 -13.86
C GLU A 115 26.21 29.37 -12.95
N LEU A 116 26.82 28.32 -13.52
CA LEU A 116 27.76 27.46 -12.79
C LEU A 116 28.99 28.25 -12.32
N ARG A 117 29.51 29.15 -13.16
CA ARG A 117 30.63 30.04 -12.80
C ARG A 117 30.25 30.96 -11.64
N GLN A 118 29.06 31.54 -11.66
CA GLN A 118 28.57 32.38 -10.56
C GLN A 118 28.48 31.58 -9.24
N ALA A 119 27.98 30.34 -9.29
CA ALA A 119 27.94 29.46 -8.12
C ALA A 119 29.36 29.11 -7.61
N GLN A 120 30.31 28.86 -8.51
CA GLN A 120 31.71 28.61 -8.16
C GLN A 120 32.37 29.85 -7.54
N GLU A 121 32.08 31.04 -8.04
CA GLU A 121 32.57 32.31 -7.48
C GLU A 121 32.04 32.54 -6.06
N GLU A 122 30.77 32.21 -5.78
CA GLU A 122 30.21 32.24 -4.41
C GLU A 122 31.00 31.32 -3.46
N VAL A 123 31.25 30.06 -3.87
CA VAL A 123 32.05 29.10 -3.09
C VAL A 123 33.47 29.63 -2.84
N ASN A 124 34.13 30.15 -3.89
CA ASN A 124 35.48 30.68 -3.79
C ASN A 124 35.53 31.90 -2.84
N SER A 125 34.52 32.78 -2.89
CA SER A 125 34.42 33.94 -2.00
C SER A 125 34.25 33.53 -0.52
N LEU A 126 33.43 32.50 -0.26
CA LEU A 126 33.22 31.96 1.09
C LEU A 126 34.47 31.26 1.63
N GLN A 127 35.20 30.53 0.78
CA GLN A 127 36.48 29.91 1.12
C GLN A 127 37.57 30.96 1.40
N ALA A 128 37.65 32.01 0.58
CA ALA A 128 38.57 33.12 0.80
C ALA A 128 38.25 33.87 2.11
N SER A 129 36.96 34.10 2.39
CA SER A 129 36.51 34.69 3.65
C SER A 129 36.86 33.83 4.87
N LEU A 130 36.65 32.50 4.80
CA LEU A 130 37.04 31.59 5.88
C LEU A 130 38.56 31.57 6.09
N THR A 131 39.33 31.54 5.00
CA THR A 131 40.80 31.54 5.06
C THR A 131 41.33 32.83 5.68
N ALA A 132 40.76 33.98 5.29
CA ALA A 132 41.09 35.28 5.87
C ALA A 132 40.74 35.32 7.37
N LEU A 133 39.57 34.81 7.75
CA LEU A 133 39.11 34.76 9.15
C LEU A 133 40.01 33.86 10.02
N VAL A 134 40.40 32.67 9.52
CA VAL A 134 41.27 31.74 10.25
C VAL A 134 42.72 32.25 10.33
N SER A 135 43.16 33.03 9.34
CA SER A 135 44.49 33.65 9.33
C SER A 135 44.60 34.82 10.31
N ASP A 136 43.49 35.45 10.69
CA ASP A 136 43.43 36.50 11.72
C ASP A 136 42.99 35.96 13.08
N ALA A 137 43.96 35.42 13.83
CA ALA A 137 43.73 34.84 15.15
C ALA A 137 43.20 35.83 16.20
N GLN A 138 43.41 37.15 16.04
CA GLN A 138 42.89 38.16 16.97
C GLN A 138 41.47 38.58 16.57
N GLY A 139 41.22 38.88 15.29
CA GLY A 139 39.88 39.22 14.81
C GLY A 139 38.86 38.09 14.97
N LEU A 140 39.30 36.83 14.85
CA LEU A 140 38.44 35.66 15.10
C LEU A 140 38.04 35.55 16.59
N ARG A 141 38.96 35.88 17.50
CA ARG A 141 38.68 35.92 18.95
C ARG A 141 37.72 37.05 19.29
N ASP A 142 37.90 38.23 18.72
CA ASP A 142 37.00 39.37 18.93
C ASP A 142 35.58 39.08 18.44
N LEU A 143 35.45 38.43 17.27
CA LEU A 143 34.16 38.02 16.71
C LEU A 143 33.47 36.93 17.56
N ALA A 144 34.25 36.02 18.15
CA ALA A 144 33.73 35.02 19.09
C ALA A 144 33.23 35.66 20.41
N ILE A 145 33.93 36.70 20.90
CA ILE A 145 33.52 37.47 22.09
C ILE A 145 32.24 38.26 21.80
N GLU A 146 32.10 38.85 20.61
CA GLU A 146 30.89 39.54 20.16
C GLU A 146 29.69 38.59 20.04
N GLN A 147 29.90 37.39 19.50
CA GLN A 147 28.85 36.37 19.38
C GLN A 147 28.40 35.81 20.74
N LEU A 148 29.33 35.63 21.68
CA LEU A 148 28.99 35.25 23.06
C LEU A 148 28.19 36.35 23.77
N GLY A 149 28.55 37.63 23.56
CA GLY A 149 27.81 38.76 24.13
C GLY A 149 26.43 39.00 23.52
N THR A 150 26.14 38.46 22.34
CA THR A 150 24.81 38.48 21.71
C THR A 150 23.98 37.26 22.11
N ASP A 151 24.57 36.05 22.16
CA ASP A 151 23.92 34.82 22.66
C ASP A 151 23.46 35.01 24.14
N ASP A 152 24.24 35.69 24.99
CA ASP A 152 23.88 36.01 26.39
C ASP A 152 22.71 37.01 26.51
N ARG A 153 22.47 37.85 25.50
CA ARG A 153 21.34 38.81 25.48
C ARG A 153 20.04 38.16 25.05
N GLU A 154 20.09 37.16 24.18
CA GLU A 154 18.91 36.45 23.67
C GLU A 154 18.49 35.27 24.56
N ASN A 155 19.41 34.64 25.30
CA ASN A 155 19.12 33.57 26.27
C ASN A 155 19.94 33.71 27.57
N PRO A 156 19.45 34.44 28.59
CA PRO A 156 20.19 34.66 29.83
C PRO A 156 20.07 33.44 30.76
N VAL A 157 20.91 32.42 30.56
CA VAL A 157 20.94 31.23 31.45
C VAL A 157 22.13 31.25 32.41
N THR A 158 23.10 32.15 32.25
CA THR A 158 24.24 32.30 33.19
C THR A 158 24.52 33.75 33.52
N GLY A 159 24.25 34.15 34.77
CA GLY A 159 24.45 35.51 35.29
C GLY A 159 25.92 35.86 35.57
N LEU A 160 26.77 35.91 34.54
CA LEU A 160 28.15 36.40 34.64
C LEU A 160 28.38 37.46 33.55
N SER A 161 28.53 38.72 33.96
CA SER A 161 28.88 39.82 33.06
C SER A 161 30.32 39.70 32.58
N VAL A 162 30.52 39.67 31.27
CA VAL A 162 31.84 39.74 30.63
C VAL A 162 32.37 41.18 30.73
N ALA A 163 33.01 41.51 31.86
CA ALA A 163 33.83 42.71 31.96
C ALA A 163 35.27 42.40 31.50
N LEU A 164 35.82 43.28 30.65
CA LEU A 164 37.18 43.23 30.12
C LEU A 164 38.21 43.24 31.26
N VAL A 165 39.04 42.20 31.34
CA VAL A 165 40.23 42.15 32.20
C VAL A 165 41.39 42.87 31.48
N PRO A 166 42.16 43.74 32.16
CA PRO A 166 43.25 44.48 31.54
C PRO A 166 44.39 43.58 31.03
N PRO A 167 45.14 43.99 29.98
CA PRO A 167 46.08 43.13 29.22
C PRO A 167 47.22 42.51 30.03
N GLN A 168 47.55 43.10 31.19
CA GLN A 168 48.64 42.64 32.05
C GLN A 168 48.30 41.34 32.81
N GLU A 169 47.03 41.01 33.03
CA GLU A 169 46.64 39.78 33.72
C GLU A 169 46.49 38.58 32.77
N GLN A 170 46.24 38.82 31.47
CA GLN A 170 46.18 37.76 30.46
C GLN A 170 47.53 37.06 30.24
N GLN A 171 48.64 37.81 30.13
CA GLN A 171 49.97 37.22 29.93
C GLN A 171 50.43 36.33 31.10
N ALA A 172 50.05 36.68 32.34
CA ALA A 172 50.38 35.89 33.52
C ALA A 172 49.67 34.52 33.50
N VAL A 173 48.39 34.49 33.11
CA VAL A 173 47.60 33.25 33.08
C VAL A 173 47.96 32.36 31.88
N THR A 174 48.26 32.93 30.71
CA THR A 174 48.70 32.13 29.54
C THR A 174 50.07 31.50 29.75
N SER A 175 51.00 32.20 30.42
CA SER A 175 52.34 31.68 30.72
C SER A 175 52.33 30.52 31.74
N LEU A 176 51.30 30.45 32.59
CA LEU A 176 51.10 29.38 33.57
C LEU A 176 50.33 28.19 32.99
N ALA A 177 49.41 28.40 32.03
CA ALA A 177 48.64 27.34 31.39
C ALA A 177 49.48 26.46 30.43
N ILE A 178 50.60 26.99 29.91
CA ILE A 178 51.52 26.29 28.99
C ILE A 178 52.74 25.70 29.74
N GLY A 179 52.98 26.11 31.00
CA GLY A 179 54.10 25.64 31.81
C GLY A 179 53.81 24.34 32.56
N SER A 180 54.80 23.45 32.65
CA SER A 180 54.72 22.24 33.48
C SER A 180 54.39 22.59 34.95
N VAL A 181 53.58 21.76 35.60
CA VAL A 181 53.10 21.84 37.00
C VAL A 181 54.18 22.27 38.02
N GLN A 182 55.44 22.02 37.71
CA GLN A 182 56.62 22.38 38.48
C GLN A 182 56.83 23.90 38.66
N ASN A 183 56.44 24.75 37.70
CA ASN A 183 56.55 26.21 37.82
C ASN A 183 55.40 26.83 38.65
N ALA A 184 54.24 26.18 38.69
CA ALA A 184 53.09 26.65 39.49
C ALA A 184 53.32 26.43 41.00
N LEU A 185 54.13 25.44 41.38
CA LEU A 185 54.44 25.12 42.78
C LEU A 185 55.45 26.08 43.43
N SER A 186 56.24 26.82 42.63
CA SER A 186 57.26 27.75 43.16
C SER A 186 56.73 29.13 43.57
N SER A 187 55.53 29.51 43.15
CA SER A 187 54.86 30.75 43.56
C SER A 187 53.63 30.39 44.38
N GLY A 188 53.65 30.65 45.69
CA GLY A 188 52.61 30.24 46.64
C GLY A 188 51.18 30.30 46.10
N ILE A 189 50.51 29.15 46.12
CA ILE A 189 49.14 28.97 45.62
C ILE A 189 48.18 29.38 46.76
N SER A 190 47.33 30.39 46.52
CA SER A 190 46.20 30.72 47.39
C SER A 190 44.89 30.22 46.75
N ASP A 191 43.89 29.86 47.56
CA ASP A 191 42.58 29.39 47.07
C ASP A 191 41.93 30.38 46.09
N THR A 192 42.17 31.68 46.30
CA THR A 192 41.72 32.75 45.41
C THR A 192 42.37 32.72 44.01
N ARG A 193 43.63 32.29 43.89
CA ARG A 193 44.31 32.15 42.58
C ARG A 193 43.87 30.91 41.83
N ILE A 194 43.58 29.81 42.53
CA ILE A 194 43.01 28.60 41.93
C ILE A 194 41.66 28.93 41.29
N GLU A 195 40.82 29.71 41.97
CA GLU A 195 39.51 30.08 41.46
C GLU A 195 39.59 31.05 40.27
N GLN A 196 40.54 32.00 40.30
CA GLN A 196 40.83 32.86 39.13
C GLN A 196 41.33 32.08 37.92
N ILE A 197 42.16 31.05 38.13
CA ILE A 197 42.62 30.17 37.04
C ILE A 197 41.46 29.32 36.50
N ARG A 198 40.58 28.83 37.39
CA ARG A 198 39.37 28.08 36.99
C ARG A 198 38.41 28.95 36.17
N GLU A 199 38.13 30.17 36.61
CA GLU A 199 37.29 31.12 35.86
C GLU A 199 37.90 31.53 34.51
N ALA A 200 39.22 31.76 34.46
CA ALA A 200 39.91 32.07 33.21
C ALA A 200 39.91 30.88 32.24
N ALA A 201 40.11 29.65 32.74
CA ALA A 201 40.03 28.44 31.92
C ALA A 201 38.61 28.17 31.40
N LEU A 202 37.58 28.46 32.19
CA LEU A 202 36.18 28.37 31.76
C LEU A 202 35.86 29.38 30.66
N LYS A 203 36.29 30.64 30.81
CA LYS A 203 36.12 31.69 29.78
C LYS A 203 36.86 31.34 28.49
N GLU A 204 38.10 30.87 28.58
CA GLU A 204 38.89 30.44 27.41
C GLU A 204 38.25 29.21 26.73
N GLY A 205 37.67 28.30 27.51
CA GLY A 205 36.89 27.16 27.00
C GLY A 205 35.63 27.59 26.25
N GLN A 206 34.90 28.60 26.76
CA GLN A 206 33.71 29.16 26.09
C GLN A 206 34.08 29.87 24.78
N ILE A 207 35.15 30.69 24.79
CA ILE A 207 35.66 31.36 23.57
C ILE A 207 36.07 30.31 22.54
N SER A 208 36.83 29.29 22.93
CA SER A 208 37.23 28.20 22.01
C SER A 208 36.02 27.45 21.42
N THR A 209 34.96 27.25 22.21
CA THR A 209 33.70 26.64 21.73
C THR A 209 32.98 27.53 20.73
N ALA A 210 32.92 28.85 20.98
CA ALA A 210 32.33 29.82 20.05
C ALA A 210 33.13 29.92 18.73
N ILE A 211 34.47 29.90 18.81
CA ILE A 211 35.35 29.82 17.65
C ILE A 211 35.05 28.57 16.80
N SER A 212 34.94 27.40 17.46
CA SER A 212 34.59 26.15 16.79
C SER A 212 33.20 26.23 16.13
N LYS A 213 32.21 26.84 16.80
CA LYS A 213 30.86 27.09 16.25
C LYS A 213 30.90 27.98 15.01
N ILE A 214 31.67 29.08 15.01
CA ILE A 214 31.85 29.99 13.85
C ILE A 214 32.46 29.25 12.67
N ILE A 215 33.58 28.53 12.90
CA ILE A 215 34.27 27.77 11.85
C ILE A 215 33.33 26.70 11.29
N THR A 216 32.58 26.00 12.15
CA THR A 216 31.60 24.99 11.74
C THR A 216 30.47 25.62 10.91
N GLN A 217 29.92 26.76 11.32
CA GLN A 217 28.88 27.49 10.58
C GLN A 217 29.36 27.94 9.20
N ARG A 218 30.57 28.52 9.10
CA ARG A 218 31.16 28.95 7.83
C ARG A 218 31.50 27.77 6.92
N THR A 219 32.00 26.67 7.49
CA THR A 219 32.23 25.41 6.76
C THR A 219 30.91 24.83 6.24
N GLN A 220 29.85 24.88 7.03
CA GLN A 220 28.50 24.44 6.62
C GLN A 220 27.95 25.33 5.49
N ALA A 221 28.20 26.64 5.52
CA ALA A 221 27.80 27.55 4.44
C ALA A 221 28.51 27.20 3.12
N ILE A 222 29.81 26.89 3.17
CA ILE A 222 30.58 26.41 2.00
C ILE A 222 30.01 25.07 1.49
N ALA A 223 29.71 24.14 2.39
CA ALA A 223 29.13 22.85 2.03
C ALA A 223 27.74 23.01 1.38
N ASN A 224 26.90 23.90 1.91
CA ASN A 224 25.59 24.20 1.35
C ASN A 224 25.69 24.90 -0.01
N ALA A 225 26.62 25.86 -0.18
CA ALA A 225 26.88 26.50 -1.47
C ALA A 225 27.39 25.50 -2.51
N SER A 226 28.31 24.61 -2.12
CA SER A 226 28.83 23.55 -3.01
C SER A 226 27.74 22.55 -3.43
N LYS A 227 26.81 22.22 -2.53
CA LYS A 227 25.65 21.37 -2.86
C LYS A 227 24.74 21.98 -3.92
N ARG A 228 24.67 23.32 -4.05
CA ARG A 228 23.87 23.99 -5.09
C ARG A 228 24.42 23.79 -6.51
N MET A 229 25.67 23.35 -6.66
CA MET A 229 26.23 23.04 -7.97
C MET A 229 25.80 21.65 -8.49
N LEU A 230 25.46 20.72 -7.59
CA LEU A 230 25.14 19.34 -7.95
C LEU A 230 23.97 19.22 -8.96
N PRO A 231 22.84 19.96 -8.82
CA PRO A 231 21.75 19.88 -9.78
C PRO A 231 22.12 20.26 -11.22
N TYR A 232 23.12 21.13 -11.42
CA TYR A 232 23.60 21.50 -12.75
C TYR A 232 24.30 20.33 -13.45
N PHE A 233 25.09 19.53 -12.70
CA PHE A 233 25.71 18.32 -13.24
C PHE A 233 24.67 17.22 -13.50
N GLU A 234 23.69 17.06 -12.60
CA GLU A 234 22.59 16.11 -12.79
C GLU A 234 21.73 16.44 -14.02
N GLU A 235 21.55 17.73 -14.34
CA GLU A 235 20.80 18.16 -15.53
C GLU A 235 21.47 17.69 -16.83
N VAL A 236 22.80 17.65 -16.92
CA VAL A 236 23.52 17.13 -18.11
C VAL A 236 23.24 15.65 -18.32
N ALA A 237 23.21 14.86 -17.24
CA ALA A 237 22.84 13.46 -17.30
C ALA A 237 21.36 13.29 -17.69
N ALA A 238 20.47 14.11 -17.10
CA ALA A 238 19.05 14.12 -17.42
C ALA A 238 18.78 14.48 -18.89
N ALA A 239 19.50 15.45 -19.46
CA ALA A 239 19.37 15.83 -20.87
C ALA A 239 19.80 14.68 -21.79
N SER A 240 20.88 13.99 -21.45
CA SER A 240 21.34 12.81 -22.20
C SER A 240 20.31 11.68 -22.18
N LEU A 241 19.69 11.41 -21.02
CA LEU A 241 18.61 10.42 -20.89
C LEU A 241 17.33 10.84 -21.62
N ALA A 242 16.99 12.12 -21.62
CA ALA A 242 15.83 12.65 -22.32
C ALA A 242 15.94 12.42 -23.84
N THR A 243 17.14 12.59 -24.42
CA THR A 243 17.36 12.33 -25.86
C THR A 243 17.19 10.86 -26.25
N THR A 244 17.28 9.92 -25.30
CA THR A 244 17.11 8.48 -25.55
C THR A 244 15.75 7.95 -25.12
N GLU A 245 14.88 8.77 -24.52
CA GLU A 245 13.58 8.34 -23.99
C GLU A 245 12.70 7.70 -25.07
N GLU A 246 12.58 8.32 -26.24
CA GLU A 246 11.75 7.82 -27.35
C GLU A 246 12.23 6.43 -27.83
N ALA A 247 13.54 6.25 -27.96
CA ALA A 247 14.13 4.97 -28.34
C ALA A 247 13.89 3.89 -27.25
N MET A 248 14.01 4.26 -25.97
CA MET A 248 13.71 3.36 -24.85
C MET A 248 12.23 2.99 -24.80
N GLU A 249 11.32 3.93 -25.05
CA GLU A 249 9.87 3.68 -25.10
C GLU A 249 9.51 2.76 -26.26
N TYR A 250 10.13 2.93 -27.43
CA TYR A 250 9.97 2.02 -28.56
C TYR A 250 10.47 0.61 -28.25
N VAL A 251 11.67 0.47 -27.67
CA VAL A 251 12.20 -0.83 -27.22
C VAL A 251 11.28 -1.47 -26.19
N LYS A 252 10.74 -0.68 -25.25
CA LYS A 252 9.76 -1.17 -24.26
C LYS A 252 8.50 -1.71 -24.94
N LYS A 253 7.93 -0.99 -25.92
CA LYS A 253 6.78 -1.46 -26.70
C LYS A 253 7.08 -2.77 -27.46
N ILE A 254 8.27 -2.90 -28.04
CA ILE A 254 8.71 -4.16 -28.67
C ILE A 254 8.77 -5.28 -27.63
N HIS A 255 9.41 -5.06 -26.48
CA HIS A 255 9.52 -6.05 -25.43
C HIS A 255 8.14 -6.46 -24.89
N ASP A 256 7.24 -5.50 -24.71
CA ASP A 256 5.86 -5.74 -24.29
C ASP A 256 5.07 -6.57 -25.31
N GLY A 257 5.31 -6.33 -26.61
CA GLY A 257 4.79 -7.13 -27.71
C GLY A 257 5.35 -8.56 -27.72
N VAL A 258 6.67 -8.71 -27.55
CA VAL A 258 7.33 -10.02 -27.43
C VAL A 258 6.78 -10.81 -26.25
N GLY A 259 6.65 -10.20 -25.07
CA GLY A 259 6.06 -10.87 -23.90
C GLY A 259 4.62 -11.32 -24.13
N SER A 260 3.86 -10.57 -24.93
CA SER A 260 2.49 -10.97 -25.33
C SER A 260 2.49 -12.16 -26.29
N LEU A 261 3.48 -12.26 -27.20
CA LEU A 261 3.66 -13.44 -28.05
C LEU A 261 4.15 -14.66 -27.26
N GLU A 262 5.03 -14.47 -26.28
CA GLU A 262 5.51 -15.54 -25.40
C GLU A 262 4.35 -16.21 -24.63
N LEU A 263 3.39 -15.42 -24.15
CA LEU A 263 2.12 -15.92 -23.59
C LEU A 263 1.34 -16.80 -24.59
N TYR A 264 1.21 -16.37 -25.84
CA TYR A 264 0.54 -17.15 -26.89
C TYR A 264 1.29 -18.45 -27.22
N THR A 265 2.61 -18.51 -27.05
CA THR A 265 3.39 -19.74 -27.22
C THR A 265 3.41 -20.63 -25.97
N GLY A 266 3.07 -20.07 -24.80
CA GLY A 266 3.02 -20.80 -23.53
C GLY A 266 4.34 -20.89 -22.82
N LYS A 267 5.30 -20.05 -23.21
CA LYS A 267 6.56 -19.93 -22.49
C LYS A 267 6.26 -19.45 -21.08
N ASP A 268 6.81 -20.15 -20.09
CA ASP A 268 6.62 -19.88 -18.66
C ASP A 268 5.13 -19.95 -18.21
N VAL A 269 4.34 -20.76 -18.90
CA VAL A 269 2.96 -21.11 -18.51
C VAL A 269 2.93 -22.57 -18.06
N GLU A 270 2.58 -22.79 -16.79
CA GLU A 270 2.45 -24.13 -16.21
C GLU A 270 0.97 -24.51 -16.11
N VAL A 271 0.62 -25.70 -16.62
CA VAL A 271 -0.75 -26.24 -16.57
C VAL A 271 -0.76 -27.51 -15.74
N VAL A 272 -1.45 -27.47 -14.61
CA VAL A 272 -1.65 -28.61 -13.71
C VAL A 272 -3.05 -29.18 -13.94
N ASN A 273 -3.13 -30.47 -14.22
CA ASN A 273 -4.41 -31.17 -14.39
C ASN A 273 -4.88 -31.69 -13.02
N ILE A 274 -6.01 -31.17 -12.52
CA ILE A 274 -6.55 -31.56 -11.20
C ILE A 274 -7.53 -32.74 -11.36
N VAL A 275 -8.49 -32.60 -12.28
CA VAL A 275 -9.50 -33.61 -12.60
C VAL A 275 -9.50 -33.84 -14.11
N LYS A 276 -9.59 -35.10 -14.53
CA LYS A 276 -9.81 -35.50 -15.93
C LYS A 276 -11.14 -36.23 -16.06
N GLY A 277 -11.94 -35.87 -17.04
CA GLY A 277 -13.25 -36.44 -17.30
C GLY A 277 -13.82 -36.00 -18.65
N GLU A 278 -15.15 -36.04 -18.78
CA GLU A 278 -15.83 -35.63 -20.00
C GLU A 278 -15.84 -34.10 -20.19
N SER A 279 -15.65 -33.67 -21.44
CA SER A 279 -15.69 -32.26 -21.85
C SER A 279 -17.11 -31.70 -21.79
N ALA A 280 -17.26 -30.39 -21.61
CA ALA A 280 -18.57 -29.76 -21.58
C ALA A 280 -19.26 -29.80 -22.96
N PRO A 281 -20.60 -29.83 -23.02
CA PRO A 281 -21.35 -29.75 -24.27
C PRO A 281 -20.91 -28.58 -25.16
N SER A 282 -20.84 -28.81 -26.48
CA SER A 282 -20.25 -27.83 -27.41
C SER A 282 -21.06 -26.54 -27.60
N HIS A 283 -22.34 -26.56 -27.26
CA HIS A 283 -23.22 -25.39 -27.37
C HIS A 283 -23.04 -24.40 -26.21
N LEU A 284 -22.32 -24.77 -25.13
CA LEU A 284 -22.11 -23.90 -23.99
C LEU A 284 -21.01 -22.86 -24.30
N PRO A 285 -21.26 -21.56 -24.07
CA PRO A 285 -20.23 -20.54 -24.22
C PRO A 285 -19.17 -20.66 -23.12
N LEU A 286 -18.01 -20.04 -23.35
CA LEU A 286 -16.97 -19.91 -22.34
C LEU A 286 -17.31 -18.77 -21.37
N GLN A 287 -17.58 -19.11 -20.12
CA GLN A 287 -17.88 -18.09 -19.11
C GLN A 287 -16.60 -17.59 -18.43
N VAL A 288 -16.43 -16.28 -18.36
CA VAL A 288 -15.28 -15.64 -17.72
C VAL A 288 -15.76 -14.86 -16.50
N VAL A 289 -15.27 -15.21 -15.31
CA VAL A 289 -15.72 -14.62 -14.04
C VAL A 289 -14.83 -13.45 -13.63
N GLN A 290 -15.45 -12.32 -13.24
CA GLN A 290 -14.72 -11.09 -12.90
C GLN A 290 -13.97 -11.22 -11.58
N ALA A 291 -14.63 -11.68 -10.52
CA ALA A 291 -14.08 -11.66 -9.18
C ALA A 291 -12.87 -12.59 -9.01
N LYS A 292 -11.84 -12.09 -8.30
CA LYS A 292 -10.77 -12.92 -7.77
C LYS A 292 -11.24 -13.61 -6.48
N LEU A 293 -11.27 -14.93 -6.49
CA LEU A 293 -11.59 -15.74 -5.31
C LEU A 293 -10.32 -16.09 -4.52
N MET A 294 -10.50 -16.45 -3.25
CA MET A 294 -9.41 -16.95 -2.41
C MET A 294 -9.63 -18.42 -2.09
N VAL A 295 -8.59 -19.24 -2.20
CA VAL A 295 -8.67 -20.69 -1.97
C VAL A 295 -9.11 -20.99 -0.54
N ASP A 296 -8.50 -20.34 0.45
CA ASP A 296 -8.83 -20.54 1.86
C ASP A 296 -10.31 -20.22 2.16
N GLU A 297 -10.82 -19.11 1.64
CA GLU A 297 -12.22 -18.69 1.85
C GLU A 297 -13.23 -19.66 1.24
N GLU A 298 -12.96 -20.19 0.04
CA GLU A 298 -13.87 -21.14 -0.63
C GLU A 298 -13.77 -22.53 0.00
N LEU A 299 -12.56 -22.97 0.37
CA LEU A 299 -12.29 -24.28 0.96
C LEU A 299 -12.75 -24.36 2.42
N ALA A 300 -12.77 -23.25 3.17
CA ALA A 300 -13.22 -23.21 4.57
C ALA A 300 -14.67 -23.69 4.77
N VAL A 301 -15.50 -23.67 3.73
CA VAL A 301 -16.88 -24.22 3.77
C VAL A 301 -16.86 -25.75 3.87
N TRP A 302 -15.86 -26.41 3.28
CA TRP A 302 -15.80 -27.87 3.14
C TRP A 302 -14.81 -28.52 4.09
N CYS A 303 -13.71 -27.85 4.39
CA CYS A 303 -12.66 -28.33 5.28
C CYS A 303 -12.46 -27.38 6.47
N ASP A 304 -11.94 -27.90 7.57
CA ASP A 304 -11.61 -27.09 8.75
C ASP A 304 -10.20 -26.52 8.60
N LEU A 305 -10.11 -25.31 8.06
CA LEU A 305 -8.87 -24.60 7.85
C LEU A 305 -8.47 -23.80 9.09
N ASP A 306 -7.19 -23.84 9.45
CA ASP A 306 -6.62 -23.00 10.49
C ASP A 306 -5.99 -21.72 9.90
N SER A 307 -5.39 -20.91 10.78
CA SER A 307 -4.73 -19.66 10.42
C SER A 307 -3.41 -19.86 9.66
N TRP A 308 -2.88 -21.09 9.60
CA TRP A 308 -1.59 -21.41 8.98
C TRP A 308 -1.71 -21.88 7.53
N PHE A 309 -2.93 -22.08 7.01
CA PHE A 309 -3.14 -22.46 5.62
C PHE A 309 -2.46 -21.48 4.66
N ASP A 310 -1.50 -22.00 3.88
CA ASP A 310 -0.70 -21.22 2.93
C ASP A 310 -0.51 -21.92 1.58
N PHE A 311 0.30 -21.34 0.69
CA PHE A 311 0.54 -21.84 -0.67
C PHE A 311 1.08 -23.28 -0.71
N SER A 312 1.66 -23.77 0.39
CA SER A 312 2.18 -25.14 0.51
C SER A 312 1.05 -26.17 0.70
N ASP A 313 -0.13 -25.75 1.14
CA ASP A 313 -1.28 -26.61 1.42
C ASP A 313 -2.22 -26.80 0.21
N MET A 314 -1.82 -26.34 -0.98
CA MET A 314 -2.64 -26.39 -2.19
C MET A 314 -3.08 -27.80 -2.60
N GLU A 315 -2.36 -28.86 -2.22
CA GLU A 315 -2.81 -30.24 -2.50
C GLU A 315 -4.11 -30.58 -1.75
N LYS A 316 -4.34 -30.03 -0.55
CA LYS A 316 -5.62 -30.22 0.17
C LYS A 316 -6.79 -29.65 -0.65
N PHE A 317 -6.57 -28.50 -1.28
CA PHE A 317 -7.55 -27.89 -2.17
C PHE A 317 -7.80 -28.76 -3.41
N HIS A 318 -6.73 -29.27 -4.05
CA HIS A 318 -6.85 -30.16 -5.21
C HIS A 318 -7.58 -31.46 -4.87
N GLU A 319 -7.26 -32.09 -3.74
CA GLU A 319 -7.95 -33.30 -3.28
C GLU A 319 -9.44 -33.03 -3.04
N THR A 320 -9.78 -31.90 -2.42
CA THR A 320 -11.18 -31.54 -2.14
C THR A 320 -11.95 -31.28 -3.43
N LEU A 321 -11.33 -30.65 -4.43
CA LEU A 321 -11.92 -30.49 -5.77
C LEU A 321 -12.19 -31.83 -6.45
N ARG A 322 -11.35 -32.86 -6.23
CA ARG A 322 -11.56 -34.20 -6.79
C ARG A 322 -12.69 -34.95 -6.10
N THR A 323 -12.86 -34.79 -4.79
CA THR A 323 -13.81 -35.59 -4.00
C THR A 323 -15.19 -34.96 -3.85
N SER A 324 -15.29 -33.62 -3.92
CA SER A 324 -16.48 -32.88 -3.49
C SER A 324 -17.09 -32.06 -4.65
N PRO A 325 -18.10 -32.59 -5.37
CA PRO A 325 -18.76 -31.88 -6.46
C PRO A 325 -19.35 -30.52 -6.05
N GLY A 326 -19.83 -30.40 -4.81
CA GLY A 326 -20.38 -29.14 -4.31
C GLY A 326 -19.36 -28.00 -4.22
N LEU A 327 -18.05 -28.29 -4.02
CA LEU A 327 -17.02 -27.25 -4.09
C LEU A 327 -16.82 -26.78 -5.53
N VAL A 328 -16.90 -27.69 -6.50
CA VAL A 328 -16.82 -27.36 -7.93
C VAL A 328 -17.98 -26.44 -8.33
N GLU A 329 -19.21 -26.77 -7.93
CA GLU A 329 -20.40 -25.93 -8.15
C GLU A 329 -20.32 -24.58 -7.42
N GLN A 330 -19.68 -24.54 -6.26
CA GLN A 330 -19.46 -23.29 -5.51
C GLN A 330 -18.50 -22.35 -6.24
N ILE A 331 -17.43 -22.87 -6.83
CA ILE A 331 -16.39 -22.06 -7.49
C ILE A 331 -16.81 -21.68 -8.91
N PHE A 332 -17.33 -22.63 -9.68
CA PHE A 332 -17.61 -22.47 -11.10
C PHE A 332 -19.09 -22.24 -11.37
N PRO A 333 -19.49 -21.08 -11.92
CA PRO A 333 -20.90 -20.80 -12.19
C PRO A 333 -21.50 -21.62 -13.35
N SER A 334 -20.67 -22.21 -14.21
CA SER A 334 -21.08 -23.07 -15.32
C SER A 334 -20.06 -24.18 -15.59
N GLU A 335 -20.45 -25.18 -16.39
CA GLU A 335 -19.61 -26.30 -16.79
C GLU A 335 -18.42 -25.91 -17.67
N ARG A 336 -18.45 -24.73 -18.31
CA ARG A 336 -17.33 -24.18 -19.08
C ARG A 336 -17.00 -22.79 -18.58
N SER A 337 -16.03 -22.69 -17.67
CA SER A 337 -15.73 -21.41 -17.02
C SER A 337 -14.27 -21.21 -16.64
N ILE A 338 -13.87 -19.94 -16.56
CA ILE A 338 -12.57 -19.48 -16.11
C ILE A 338 -12.77 -18.61 -14.87
N VAL A 339 -12.05 -18.95 -13.81
CA VAL A 339 -12.07 -18.23 -12.54
C VAL A 339 -10.64 -17.84 -12.16
N CYS A 340 -10.48 -16.63 -11.66
CA CYS A 340 -9.22 -16.14 -11.12
C CYS A 340 -9.15 -16.42 -9.63
N MET A 341 -8.06 -17.04 -9.15
CA MET A 341 -7.89 -17.35 -7.73
C MET A 341 -6.49 -16.99 -7.22
N ALA A 342 -6.39 -16.75 -5.92
CA ALA A 342 -5.12 -16.72 -5.17
C ALA A 342 -5.27 -17.57 -3.91
N THR A 343 -4.16 -17.98 -3.29
CA THR A 343 -4.21 -18.87 -2.12
C THR A 343 -4.88 -18.21 -0.93
N THR A 344 -4.36 -17.07 -0.50
CA THR A 344 -4.91 -16.28 0.59
C THR A 344 -4.50 -14.82 0.46
N ARG A 345 -5.39 -13.92 0.88
CA ARG A 345 -5.09 -12.48 0.98
C ARG A 345 -4.54 -12.08 2.36
N ARG A 346 -4.57 -13.00 3.33
CA ARG A 346 -4.14 -12.74 4.71
C ARG A 346 -2.62 -12.56 4.77
N TYR A 347 -2.19 -11.85 5.80
CA TYR A 347 -0.79 -11.80 6.18
C TYR A 347 -0.51 -12.91 7.19
N ILE A 348 0.41 -13.81 6.86
CA ILE A 348 0.87 -14.88 7.76
C ILE A 348 2.26 -14.50 8.27
N ASP A 349 2.44 -14.51 9.58
CA ASP A 349 3.72 -14.23 10.21
C ASP A 349 4.53 -15.52 10.41
N TYR A 350 5.43 -15.78 9.46
CA TYR A 350 6.46 -16.82 9.49
C TYR A 350 7.67 -16.46 10.37
N ARG A 351 7.57 -15.38 11.17
CA ARG A 351 8.57 -14.87 12.14
C ARG A 351 9.78 -14.17 11.54
N ASP A 352 10.30 -14.65 10.40
CA ASP A 352 11.41 -14.00 9.71
C ASP A 352 10.92 -12.93 8.72
N PRO A 353 11.38 -11.66 8.78
CA PRO A 353 10.87 -10.59 7.90
C PRO A 353 11.09 -10.82 6.40
N TRP A 354 12.21 -11.44 6.01
CA TRP A 354 12.50 -11.71 4.61
C TRP A 354 11.67 -12.86 4.07
N GLU A 355 11.60 -13.95 4.85
CA GLU A 355 10.74 -15.09 4.56
C GLU A 355 9.27 -14.68 4.53
N ASN A 356 8.84 -13.79 5.42
CA ASN A 356 7.51 -13.21 5.43
C ASN A 356 7.18 -12.53 4.10
N HIS A 357 8.06 -11.68 3.59
CA HIS A 357 7.84 -11.02 2.31
C HIS A 357 7.69 -12.05 1.18
N VAL A 358 8.66 -12.96 1.04
CA VAL A 358 8.69 -13.94 -0.06
C VAL A 358 7.50 -14.90 -0.01
N ARG A 359 7.14 -15.42 1.18
CA ARG A 359 6.05 -16.38 1.33
C ARG A 359 4.68 -15.72 1.19
N ASN A 360 4.48 -14.52 1.73
CA ASN A 360 3.22 -13.80 1.53
C ASN A 360 3.04 -13.34 0.09
N ASP A 361 4.11 -13.02 -0.64
CA ASP A 361 4.03 -12.79 -2.08
C ASP A 361 3.56 -14.04 -2.82
N ARG A 362 4.10 -15.22 -2.46
CA ARG A 362 3.63 -16.50 -3.01
C ARG A 362 2.16 -16.80 -2.70
N ASN A 363 1.67 -16.47 -1.50
CA ASN A 363 0.25 -16.59 -1.16
C ASN A 363 -0.66 -15.73 -2.05
N ARG A 364 -0.13 -14.60 -2.53
CA ARG A 364 -0.84 -13.64 -3.37
C ARG A 364 -0.69 -13.91 -4.87
N VAL A 365 0.17 -14.86 -5.25
CA VAL A 365 0.31 -15.30 -6.65
C VAL A 365 -1.05 -15.73 -7.17
N VAL A 366 -1.47 -15.05 -8.23
CA VAL A 366 -2.73 -15.32 -8.91
C VAL A 366 -2.54 -16.42 -9.94
N PHE A 367 -3.50 -17.33 -10.00
CA PHE A 367 -3.59 -18.38 -11.00
C PHE A 367 -5.02 -18.45 -11.56
N LEU A 368 -5.15 -19.05 -12.74
CA LEU A 368 -6.45 -19.33 -13.34
C LEU A 368 -6.86 -20.76 -12.99
N LEU A 369 -8.12 -20.92 -12.61
CA LEU A 369 -8.78 -22.21 -12.52
C LEU A 369 -9.76 -22.32 -13.69
N VAL A 370 -9.60 -23.36 -14.50
CA VAL A 370 -10.34 -23.59 -15.75
C VAL A 370 -11.15 -24.87 -15.61
N ARG A 371 -12.43 -24.80 -15.97
CA ARG A 371 -13.33 -25.94 -16.05
C ARG A 371 -13.83 -26.14 -17.48
N ASP A 372 -13.76 -27.38 -17.95
CA ASP A 372 -14.41 -27.86 -19.17
C ASP A 372 -15.12 -29.20 -18.89
N GLY A 373 -16.40 -29.10 -18.53
CA GLY A 373 -17.24 -30.21 -18.10
C GLY A 373 -16.78 -30.72 -16.74
N GLN A 374 -16.20 -31.93 -16.75
CA GLN A 374 -15.57 -32.56 -15.59
C GLN A 374 -14.06 -32.29 -15.54
N ASN A 375 -13.45 -31.78 -16.61
CA ASN A 375 -12.03 -31.45 -16.61
C ASN A 375 -11.80 -30.17 -15.82
N ILE A 376 -10.83 -30.20 -14.89
CA ILE A 376 -10.42 -29.05 -14.10
C ILE A 376 -8.91 -28.90 -14.20
N HIS A 377 -8.49 -27.71 -14.62
CA HIS A 377 -7.09 -27.35 -14.80
C HIS A 377 -6.75 -26.12 -13.98
N GLN A 378 -5.54 -26.09 -13.45
CA GLN A 378 -4.96 -24.89 -12.85
C GLN A 378 -3.83 -24.39 -13.74
N VAL A 379 -3.83 -23.09 -14.03
CA VAL A 379 -2.87 -22.46 -14.94
C VAL A 379 -2.14 -21.34 -14.22
N TYR A 380 -0.82 -21.45 -14.17
CA TYR A 380 0.08 -20.40 -13.71
C TYR A 380 0.74 -19.73 -14.92
N SER A 381 0.81 -18.41 -14.89
CA SER A 381 1.51 -17.62 -15.92
C SER A 381 2.52 -16.69 -15.25
N SER A 382 3.72 -16.60 -15.80
CA SER A 382 4.81 -15.73 -15.31
C SER A 382 4.56 -14.23 -15.48
N VAL A 383 3.49 -13.81 -16.16
CA VAL A 383 3.29 -12.40 -16.46
C VAL A 383 2.81 -11.64 -15.23
N GLU A 384 3.68 -10.76 -14.73
CA GLU A 384 3.54 -9.94 -13.52
C GLU A 384 2.18 -9.22 -13.40
N SER A 385 1.57 -8.86 -14.53
CA SER A 385 0.26 -8.21 -14.53
C SER A 385 -0.88 -9.10 -13.99
N HIS A 386 -0.79 -10.43 -14.12
CA HIS A 386 -1.77 -11.35 -13.53
C HIS A 386 -1.55 -11.51 -12.03
N LEU A 387 -0.31 -11.41 -11.54
CA LEU A 387 0.06 -11.63 -10.14
C LEU A 387 -0.52 -10.57 -9.18
N GLY A 388 -0.86 -9.37 -9.67
CA GLY A 388 -1.34 -8.25 -8.85
C GLY A 388 -2.80 -7.83 -9.05
N ALA A 389 -3.49 -8.35 -10.07
CA ALA A 389 -4.82 -7.87 -10.43
C ALA A 389 -5.85 -8.15 -9.32
N SER A 390 -6.69 -7.17 -8.98
CA SER A 390 -7.80 -7.30 -8.03
C SER A 390 -8.91 -8.19 -8.57
N GLN A 391 -9.04 -8.26 -9.89
CA GLN A 391 -10.08 -8.95 -10.66
C GLN A 391 -9.57 -9.31 -12.06
N LEU A 392 -10.27 -10.22 -12.76
CA LEU A 392 -9.81 -10.78 -14.03
C LEU A 392 -9.95 -9.83 -15.23
N PHE A 393 -10.99 -9.00 -15.22
CA PHE A 393 -11.23 -7.96 -16.22
C PHE A 393 -11.83 -6.72 -15.55
N PRO A 394 -11.56 -5.51 -16.08
CA PRO A 394 -11.92 -4.27 -15.41
C PRO A 394 -13.43 -4.07 -15.30
N SER A 395 -13.87 -3.43 -14.22
CA SER A 395 -15.25 -2.96 -14.06
C SER A 395 -15.42 -1.59 -14.71
N ALA A 396 -16.68 -1.22 -15.00
CA ALA A 396 -17.00 0.12 -15.50
C ALA A 396 -16.50 1.21 -14.54
N SER A 397 -16.62 0.98 -13.22
CA SER A 397 -16.15 1.90 -12.19
C SER A 397 -14.62 2.02 -12.16
N GLU A 398 -13.86 0.94 -12.39
CA GLU A 398 -12.39 1.00 -12.44
C GLU A 398 -11.91 1.78 -13.67
N GLN A 399 -12.57 1.60 -14.82
CA GLN A 399 -12.27 2.37 -16.03
C GLN A 399 -12.51 3.87 -15.82
N GLU A 400 -13.62 4.24 -15.19
CA GLU A 400 -13.97 5.63 -14.90
C GLU A 400 -13.10 6.24 -13.78
N ALA A 401 -12.73 5.47 -12.77
CA ALA A 401 -11.93 5.93 -11.63
C ALA A 401 -10.55 6.47 -12.03
N HIS A 402 -9.97 5.98 -13.14
CA HIS A 402 -8.72 6.53 -13.66
C HIS A 402 -8.84 7.99 -14.08
N PHE A 403 -10.02 8.44 -14.51
CA PHE A 403 -10.30 9.82 -14.91
C PHE A 403 -11.05 10.61 -13.83
N GLN A 404 -11.03 10.15 -12.58
CA GLN A 404 -11.55 10.89 -11.43
C GLN A 404 -10.40 11.34 -10.51
N GLY A 405 -10.42 12.61 -10.13
CA GLY A 405 -9.56 13.19 -9.11
C GLY A 405 -9.92 12.66 -7.72
N ILE A 406 -9.01 12.85 -6.75
CA ILE A 406 -9.24 12.48 -5.34
C ILE A 406 -10.48 13.20 -4.77
N ASP A 407 -10.78 14.39 -5.32
CA ASP A 407 -11.94 15.21 -4.96
C ASP A 407 -13.22 14.84 -5.74
N GLY A 408 -13.19 13.79 -6.56
CA GLY A 408 -14.30 13.34 -7.41
C GLY A 408 -14.50 14.15 -8.70
N SER A 409 -13.61 15.11 -9.02
CA SER A 409 -13.65 15.86 -10.27
C SER A 409 -13.25 14.99 -11.47
N THR A 410 -13.95 15.14 -12.60
CA THR A 410 -13.59 14.45 -13.84
C THR A 410 -12.39 15.13 -14.49
N ILE A 411 -11.30 14.39 -14.65
CA ILE A 411 -10.09 14.82 -15.35
C ILE A 411 -10.42 14.86 -16.84
N LYS A 412 -10.30 16.04 -17.44
CA LYS A 412 -10.59 16.24 -18.86
C LYS A 412 -9.33 16.08 -19.71
N PHE A 413 -9.49 16.02 -21.02
CA PHE A 413 -8.37 16.05 -21.96
C PHE A 413 -7.48 17.28 -21.73
N GLU A 414 -8.08 18.42 -21.41
CA GLU A 414 -7.37 19.68 -21.13
C GLU A 414 -6.55 19.65 -19.83
N ASP A 415 -6.54 18.55 -19.06
CA ASP A 415 -5.71 18.42 -17.88
C ASP A 415 -4.34 17.82 -18.17
N VAL A 416 -3.31 18.37 -17.52
CA VAL A 416 -1.93 17.88 -17.59
C VAL A 416 -1.80 16.46 -17.03
N SER A 417 -2.64 16.09 -16.06
CA SER A 417 -2.67 14.75 -15.45
C SER A 417 -3.28 13.67 -16.37
N TYR A 418 -3.95 14.06 -17.45
CA TYR A 418 -4.63 13.15 -18.38
C TYR A 418 -3.69 12.10 -18.96
N THR A 419 -2.47 12.48 -19.33
CA THR A 419 -1.50 11.57 -19.97
C THR A 419 -1.05 10.42 -19.07
N ASP A 420 -0.87 10.68 -17.76
CA ASP A 420 -0.52 9.63 -16.80
C ASP A 420 -1.69 8.68 -16.55
N ARG A 421 -2.92 9.21 -16.51
CA ARG A 421 -4.13 8.40 -16.37
C ARG A 421 -4.38 7.55 -17.61
N LEU A 422 -4.13 8.11 -18.81
CA LEU A 422 -4.18 7.37 -20.07
C LEU A 422 -3.18 6.21 -20.06
N LYS A 423 -1.94 6.43 -19.60
CA LYS A 423 -0.95 5.34 -19.46
C LYS A 423 -1.41 4.25 -18.51
N GLN A 424 -2.04 4.60 -17.38
CA GLN A 424 -2.61 3.60 -16.46
C GLN A 424 -3.74 2.81 -17.11
N HIS A 425 -4.62 3.49 -17.83
CA HIS A 425 -5.70 2.85 -18.61
C HIS A 425 -5.14 1.91 -19.68
N ASP A 426 -4.10 2.32 -20.42
CA ASP A 426 -3.45 1.49 -21.44
C ASP A 426 -2.78 0.26 -20.84
N LEU A 427 -2.17 0.36 -19.66
CA LEU A 427 -1.63 -0.79 -18.93
C LEU A 427 -2.72 -1.79 -18.54
N MET A 428 -3.88 -1.30 -18.11
CA MET A 428 -5.04 -2.15 -17.79
C MET A 428 -5.62 -2.81 -19.05
N ALA A 429 -5.73 -2.08 -20.16
CA ALA A 429 -6.14 -2.63 -21.44
C ALA A 429 -5.14 -3.67 -21.96
N LEU A 430 -3.83 -3.43 -21.80
CA LEU A 430 -2.77 -4.37 -22.13
C LEU A 430 -2.88 -5.64 -21.28
N HIS A 431 -3.18 -5.51 -19.99
CA HIS A 431 -3.40 -6.65 -19.10
C HIS A 431 -4.54 -7.56 -19.59
N TYR A 432 -5.71 -6.97 -19.89
CA TYR A 432 -6.85 -7.73 -20.40
C TYR A 432 -6.57 -8.36 -21.78
N ARG A 433 -5.88 -7.64 -22.67
CA ARG A 433 -5.42 -8.22 -23.95
C ARG A 433 -4.48 -9.40 -23.74
N ARG A 434 -3.53 -9.30 -22.81
CA ARG A 434 -2.61 -10.39 -22.46
C ARG A 434 -3.35 -11.61 -21.91
N PHE A 435 -4.37 -11.40 -21.07
CA PHE A 435 -5.27 -12.47 -20.63
C PHE A 435 -5.93 -13.18 -21.83
N LEU A 436 -6.55 -12.43 -22.75
CA LEU A 436 -7.18 -12.99 -23.95
C LEU A 436 -6.20 -13.76 -24.83
N ILE A 437 -4.98 -13.26 -24.98
CA ILE A 437 -3.91 -13.93 -25.73
C ILE A 437 -3.49 -15.24 -25.03
N LEU A 438 -3.35 -15.23 -23.71
CA LEU A 438 -3.04 -16.42 -22.92
C LEU A 438 -4.09 -17.51 -23.12
N ILE A 439 -5.37 -17.20 -22.94
CA ILE A 439 -6.45 -18.20 -23.12
C ILE A 439 -6.54 -18.66 -24.59
N CYS A 440 -6.32 -17.78 -25.55
CA CYS A 440 -6.26 -18.16 -26.97
C CYS A 440 -5.11 -19.14 -27.25
N GLY A 441 -3.94 -18.90 -26.67
CA GLY A 441 -2.80 -19.82 -26.76
C GLY A 441 -3.06 -21.16 -26.06
N LEU A 442 -3.73 -21.16 -24.91
CA LEU A 442 -4.11 -22.39 -24.19
C LEU A 442 -5.11 -23.23 -25.00
N ASP A 443 -6.09 -22.58 -25.62
CA ASP A 443 -7.09 -23.26 -26.44
C ASP A 443 -6.47 -23.88 -27.68
N HIS A 444 -5.72 -23.10 -28.48
CA HIS A 444 -5.16 -23.61 -29.72
C HIS A 444 -4.10 -24.71 -29.52
N ARG A 445 -3.29 -24.63 -28.45
CA ARG A 445 -2.21 -25.60 -28.22
C ARG A 445 -2.65 -26.84 -27.47
N LEU A 446 -3.54 -26.67 -26.48
CA LEU A 446 -3.85 -27.70 -25.49
C LEU A 446 -5.36 -28.01 -25.43
N LYS A 447 -6.20 -27.20 -26.07
CA LYS A 447 -7.66 -27.37 -26.14
C LYS A 447 -8.32 -27.46 -24.76
N LEU A 448 -7.86 -26.61 -23.84
CA LEU A 448 -8.30 -26.61 -22.43
C LEU A 448 -9.80 -26.36 -22.23
N PHE A 449 -10.47 -25.72 -23.19
CA PHE A 449 -11.87 -25.32 -23.07
C PHE A 449 -12.82 -26.21 -23.87
N GLY A 450 -12.33 -27.31 -24.46
CA GLY A 450 -13.14 -28.18 -25.30
C GLY A 450 -13.59 -27.51 -26.61
N ASP A 451 -14.58 -28.11 -27.27
CA ASP A 451 -15.11 -27.61 -28.54
C ASP A 451 -16.31 -26.70 -28.32
N PHE A 452 -16.13 -25.37 -28.24
CA PHE A 452 -17.23 -24.40 -28.03
C PHE A 452 -17.48 -23.45 -29.20
N TYR A 453 -16.65 -23.52 -30.24
CA TYR A 453 -16.77 -22.75 -31.47
C TYR A 453 -16.31 -23.59 -32.67
N ASP A 454 -16.66 -23.17 -33.88
CA ASP A 454 -16.21 -23.83 -35.11
C ASP A 454 -14.79 -23.39 -35.45
N THR A 455 -13.85 -24.34 -35.50
CA THR A 455 -12.42 -24.09 -35.80
C THR A 455 -12.18 -23.52 -37.20
N ASN A 456 -13.18 -23.56 -38.09
CA ASN A 456 -13.12 -22.88 -39.39
C ASN A 456 -13.46 -21.39 -39.33
N THR A 457 -13.79 -20.84 -38.15
CA THR A 457 -14.05 -19.39 -38.05
C THR A 457 -12.76 -18.59 -38.22
N PRO A 458 -12.76 -17.53 -39.07
CA PRO A 458 -11.59 -16.67 -39.28
C PRO A 458 -11.31 -15.71 -38.11
N TYR A 459 -12.14 -15.77 -37.06
CA TYR A 459 -12.15 -14.80 -35.97
C TYR A 459 -11.21 -15.23 -34.83
N SER A 460 -10.40 -14.29 -34.35
CA SER A 460 -9.54 -14.47 -33.19
C SER A 460 -10.29 -14.16 -31.90
N PHE A 461 -9.93 -14.78 -30.78
CA PHE A 461 -10.44 -14.48 -29.43
C PHE A 461 -10.35 -12.98 -29.08
N LEU A 462 -9.45 -12.24 -29.74
CA LEU A 462 -9.27 -10.79 -29.57
C LEU A 462 -10.36 -9.95 -30.27
N SER A 463 -11.14 -10.52 -31.18
CA SER A 463 -12.21 -9.81 -31.88
C SER A 463 -13.47 -9.74 -31.04
N LEU A 464 -14.12 -8.57 -31.06
CA LEU A 464 -15.36 -8.34 -30.31
C LEU A 464 -16.49 -9.26 -30.78
N GLU A 465 -16.64 -9.46 -32.09
CA GLU A 465 -17.66 -10.36 -32.67
C GLU A 465 -17.55 -11.80 -32.15
N PHE A 466 -16.32 -12.29 -31.96
CA PHE A 466 -16.09 -13.62 -31.38
C PHE A 466 -16.48 -13.65 -29.90
N GLN A 467 -16.05 -12.65 -29.15
CA GLN A 467 -16.34 -12.54 -27.71
C GLN A 467 -17.85 -12.46 -27.45
N GLU A 468 -18.59 -11.61 -28.17
CA GLU A 468 -20.04 -11.47 -28.01
C GLU A 468 -20.82 -12.75 -28.32
N ARG A 469 -20.28 -13.60 -29.21
CA ARG A 469 -20.94 -14.83 -29.64
C ARG A 469 -20.62 -16.04 -28.76
N TYR A 470 -19.37 -16.16 -28.31
CA TYR A 470 -18.85 -17.37 -27.67
C TYR A 470 -18.45 -17.18 -26.22
N PHE A 471 -18.26 -15.93 -25.75
CA PHE A 471 -17.91 -15.64 -24.37
C PHE A 471 -19.10 -15.07 -23.59
N GLN A 472 -19.15 -15.39 -22.31
CA GLN A 472 -20.06 -14.77 -21.37
C GLN A 472 -19.28 -14.19 -20.19
N PHE A 473 -19.15 -12.87 -20.15
CA PHE A 473 -18.51 -12.18 -19.04
C PHE A 473 -19.48 -12.05 -17.86
N LEU A 474 -19.12 -12.65 -16.74
CA LEU A 474 -19.89 -12.60 -15.51
C LEU A 474 -19.32 -11.51 -14.60
N HIS A 475 -20.07 -10.42 -14.48
CA HIS A 475 -19.75 -9.23 -13.68
C HIS A 475 -20.13 -9.40 -12.20
N ASP A 476 -19.64 -10.47 -11.56
CA ASP A 476 -19.99 -10.82 -10.19
C ASP A 476 -19.33 -9.94 -9.11
N LYS A 477 -18.34 -9.12 -9.48
CA LYS A 477 -17.68 -8.18 -8.58
C LYS A 477 -18.36 -6.82 -8.52
N ASP A 478 -18.70 -6.25 -9.68
CA ASP A 478 -19.38 -4.95 -9.75
C ASP A 478 -20.92 -5.06 -9.75
N GLY A 479 -21.47 -6.25 -10.03
CA GLY A 479 -22.90 -6.53 -10.03
C GLY A 479 -23.62 -6.10 -11.31
N SER A 480 -22.91 -5.65 -12.33
CA SER A 480 -23.49 -5.17 -13.59
C SER A 480 -24.23 -6.29 -14.31
N GLY A 481 -25.48 -6.04 -14.70
CA GLY A 481 -26.29 -7.05 -15.39
C GLY A 481 -26.75 -8.24 -14.53
N LEU A 482 -26.46 -8.24 -13.23
CA LEU A 482 -27.01 -9.22 -12.28
C LEU A 482 -28.32 -8.71 -11.67
N LEU A 483 -29.26 -9.63 -11.44
CA LEU A 483 -30.47 -9.30 -10.71
C LEU A 483 -30.10 -8.92 -9.27
N GLY A 484 -30.42 -7.69 -8.88
CA GLY A 484 -30.24 -7.21 -7.52
C GLY A 484 -31.03 -8.06 -6.54
N MET A 485 -30.34 -8.89 -5.77
CA MET A 485 -30.96 -9.56 -4.63
C MET A 485 -31.12 -8.53 -3.52
N ALA A 486 -32.35 -8.06 -3.29
CA ALA A 486 -32.66 -7.28 -2.10
C ALA A 486 -32.29 -8.14 -0.88
N GLU A 487 -31.23 -7.75 -0.17
CA GLU A 487 -30.70 -8.54 0.93
C GLU A 487 -31.64 -8.37 2.13
N THR A 488 -32.49 -9.37 2.35
CA THR A 488 -33.53 -9.34 3.39
C THR A 488 -33.00 -9.73 4.78
N ARG A 489 -31.77 -10.25 4.86
CA ARG A 489 -31.15 -10.73 6.10
C ARG A 489 -30.13 -9.74 6.65
N PRO A 490 -29.97 -9.67 7.99
CA PRO A 490 -29.02 -8.78 8.63
C PRO A 490 -27.56 -9.14 8.31
N SER A 491 -26.64 -8.23 8.64
CA SER A 491 -25.20 -8.50 8.57
C SER A 491 -24.81 -9.59 9.58
N LEU A 492 -23.68 -10.27 9.35
CA LEU A 492 -23.14 -11.27 10.29
C LEU A 492 -22.99 -10.69 11.71
N GLN A 493 -22.43 -9.48 11.83
CA GLN A 493 -22.23 -8.81 13.12
C GLN A 493 -23.57 -8.58 13.83
N SER A 494 -24.54 -8.00 13.12
CA SER A 494 -25.87 -7.72 13.68
C SER A 494 -26.61 -9.00 14.07
N TYR A 495 -26.41 -10.10 13.33
CA TYR A 495 -26.96 -11.41 13.66
C TYR A 495 -26.35 -11.99 14.95
N LEU A 496 -25.03 -11.92 15.08
CA LEU A 496 -24.31 -12.36 16.30
C LEU A 496 -24.73 -11.54 17.52
N GLU A 497 -24.82 -10.22 17.38
CA GLU A 497 -25.29 -9.32 18.44
C GLU A 497 -26.73 -9.64 18.85
N GLN A 498 -27.61 -9.89 17.88
CA GLN A 498 -28.99 -10.27 18.16
C GLN A 498 -29.06 -11.61 18.90
N ALA A 499 -28.33 -12.64 18.45
CA ALA A 499 -28.31 -13.94 19.11
C ALA A 499 -27.76 -13.83 20.55
N ASN A 500 -26.64 -13.13 20.72
CA ASN A 500 -25.99 -12.97 22.02
C ASN A 500 -26.75 -12.03 22.98
N SER A 501 -27.61 -11.13 22.48
CA SER A 501 -28.49 -10.32 23.33
C SER A 501 -29.51 -11.13 24.13
N CYS A 502 -29.81 -12.37 23.69
CA CYS A 502 -30.68 -13.30 24.40
C CYS A 502 -29.98 -14.06 25.53
N LEU A 503 -28.68 -13.82 25.77
CA LEU A 503 -27.90 -14.50 26.79
C LEU A 503 -28.46 -14.21 28.20
N GLN A 504 -28.92 -15.25 28.88
CA GLN A 504 -29.41 -15.17 30.25
C GLN A 504 -28.95 -16.38 31.07
N SER A 505 -29.20 -16.36 32.39
CA SER A 505 -28.97 -17.54 33.23
C SER A 505 -29.86 -18.69 32.76
N GLY A 506 -29.28 -19.85 32.51
CA GLY A 506 -29.96 -21.01 31.94
C GLY A 506 -29.83 -21.12 30.41
N SER A 507 -29.29 -20.10 29.73
CA SER A 507 -29.07 -20.16 28.29
C SER A 507 -28.02 -21.19 27.91
N ARG A 508 -28.23 -21.83 26.75
CA ARG A 508 -27.26 -22.74 26.14
C ARG A 508 -26.29 -21.93 25.30
N VAL A 509 -25.00 -22.07 25.56
CA VAL A 509 -23.95 -21.29 24.90
C VAL A 509 -22.91 -22.23 24.34
N MET A 510 -22.62 -22.09 23.05
CA MET A 510 -21.42 -22.70 22.46
C MET A 510 -20.23 -21.80 22.80
N CYS A 511 -19.15 -22.39 23.30
CA CYS A 511 -17.94 -21.67 23.72
C CYS A 511 -16.72 -22.16 22.95
N ASN A 512 -15.86 -21.22 22.54
CA ASN A 512 -14.51 -21.44 22.03
C ASN A 512 -13.50 -21.04 23.11
N TRP A 513 -12.93 -22.03 23.81
CA TRP A 513 -12.14 -21.77 25.00
C TRP A 513 -10.83 -21.06 24.73
N ASP A 514 -10.14 -21.37 23.63
CA ASP A 514 -8.88 -20.73 23.24
C ASP A 514 -9.08 -19.23 22.96
N SER A 515 -10.24 -18.85 22.41
CA SER A 515 -10.59 -17.43 22.19
C SER A 515 -11.16 -16.76 23.45
N LEU A 516 -11.95 -17.48 24.26
CA LEU A 516 -12.62 -16.91 25.43
C LEU A 516 -11.70 -16.69 26.61
N MET A 517 -10.78 -17.63 26.87
CA MET A 517 -9.97 -17.64 28.10
C MET A 517 -8.78 -16.68 27.98
N ASN A 518 -8.84 -15.62 28.78
CA ASN A 518 -7.75 -14.66 28.96
C ASN A 518 -7.66 -14.26 30.44
N PRO A 519 -6.66 -13.46 30.87
CA PRO A 519 -6.51 -13.10 32.28
C PRO A 519 -7.72 -12.39 32.90
N VAL A 520 -8.55 -11.72 32.09
CA VAL A 520 -9.75 -11.00 32.54
C VAL A 520 -10.94 -11.94 32.68
N THR A 521 -11.19 -12.78 31.68
CA THR A 521 -12.35 -13.66 31.63
C THR A 521 -12.17 -14.95 32.43
N ALA A 522 -10.94 -15.48 32.49
CA ALA A 522 -10.61 -16.78 33.07
C ALA A 522 -9.30 -16.75 33.90
N PRO A 523 -9.20 -15.92 34.96
CA PRO A 523 -7.99 -15.78 35.78
C PRO A 523 -7.55 -17.09 36.47
N GLY A 524 -8.45 -18.07 36.58
CA GLY A 524 -8.15 -19.40 37.13
C GLY A 524 -7.37 -20.32 36.19
N ALA A 525 -7.43 -20.08 34.88
CA ALA A 525 -6.76 -20.86 33.85
C ALA A 525 -5.65 -20.08 33.14
N VAL A 526 -5.71 -18.75 33.13
CA VAL A 526 -4.77 -17.88 32.43
C VAL A 526 -4.31 -16.75 33.36
N GLN A 527 -3.00 -16.46 33.36
CA GLN A 527 -2.40 -15.38 34.15
C GLN A 527 -1.65 -14.41 33.25
N GLU A 528 -1.59 -13.14 33.64
CA GLU A 528 -0.74 -12.15 32.96
C GLU A 528 0.73 -12.54 33.04
N ASP A 529 1.46 -12.27 31.97
CA ASP A 529 2.89 -12.56 31.87
C ASP A 529 3.58 -11.47 31.03
N ASN A 530 4.85 -11.20 31.32
CA ASN A 530 5.65 -10.19 30.62
C ASN A 530 6.24 -10.72 29.30
N SER A 531 5.75 -11.86 28.81
CA SER A 531 6.16 -12.46 27.54
C SER A 531 5.47 -11.79 26.36
N TYR A 532 5.92 -12.11 25.14
CA TYR A 532 5.38 -11.55 23.91
C TYR A 532 3.86 -11.78 23.73
N SER A 533 3.31 -12.87 24.28
CA SER A 533 1.86 -13.13 24.27
C SER A 533 1.07 -12.30 25.27
N GLY A 534 1.72 -11.67 26.27
CA GLY A 534 1.08 -10.89 27.34
C GLY A 534 0.38 -11.73 28.42
N TYR A 535 0.30 -13.05 28.25
CA TYR A 535 -0.30 -13.97 29.20
C TYR A 535 0.21 -15.40 29.04
N LYS A 536 0.08 -16.18 30.12
CA LYS A 536 0.49 -17.58 30.25
C LYS A 536 -0.69 -18.47 30.63
N TRP A 537 -0.78 -19.63 29.99
CA TRP A 537 -1.75 -20.67 30.30
C TRP A 537 -1.28 -21.53 31.48
N LEU A 538 -2.12 -21.69 32.49
CA LEU A 538 -1.92 -22.60 33.63
C LEU A 538 -2.47 -24.00 33.35
N GLY A 539 -3.38 -24.12 32.39
CA GLY A 539 -4.03 -25.34 31.97
C GLY A 539 -4.89 -25.10 30.74
N ARG A 540 -5.34 -26.18 30.08
CA ARG A 540 -6.23 -26.11 28.91
C ARG A 540 -7.40 -27.08 29.02
N THR A 541 -8.46 -26.79 28.29
CA THR A 541 -9.62 -27.67 28.16
C THR A 541 -9.30 -28.86 27.26
N HIS A 542 -10.00 -29.99 27.46
CA HIS A 542 -9.83 -31.19 26.64
C HIS A 542 -10.37 -31.02 25.21
N LYS A 543 -11.44 -30.22 25.08
CA LYS A 543 -12.04 -29.81 23.80
C LYS A 543 -11.95 -28.31 23.71
N ASN A 544 -11.67 -27.77 22.52
CA ASN A 544 -11.66 -26.31 22.33
C ASN A 544 -13.08 -25.74 22.18
N TYR A 545 -13.98 -26.48 21.52
CA TYR A 545 -15.38 -26.10 21.35
C TYR A 545 -16.29 -26.98 22.22
N GLU A 546 -17.12 -26.35 23.05
CA GLU A 546 -18.03 -27.06 23.93
C GLU A 546 -19.34 -26.28 24.20
N PRO A 547 -20.51 -26.93 24.15
CA PRO A 547 -21.76 -26.35 24.60
C PRO A 547 -21.86 -26.42 26.13
N VAL A 548 -22.13 -25.28 26.76
CA VAL A 548 -22.25 -25.15 28.22
C VAL A 548 -23.48 -24.32 28.59
N ILE A 549 -23.92 -24.47 29.84
CA ILE A 549 -25.05 -23.70 30.38
C ILE A 549 -24.51 -22.48 31.11
N ALA A 550 -24.97 -21.30 30.72
CA ALA A 550 -24.64 -20.04 31.38
C ALA A 550 -25.38 -19.89 32.72
N PHE A 551 -24.73 -19.32 33.72
CA PHE A 551 -25.35 -19.00 35.01
C PHE A 551 -24.99 -17.59 35.45
N ARG A 552 -25.91 -16.95 36.19
CA ARG A 552 -25.68 -15.61 36.74
C ARG A 552 -24.86 -15.69 38.03
N GLN A 553 -23.82 -14.86 38.13
CA GLN A 553 -23.04 -14.65 39.34
C GLN A 553 -22.94 -13.14 39.62
N GLY A 554 -23.80 -12.64 40.52
CA GLY A 554 -23.95 -11.19 40.69
C GLY A 554 -24.63 -10.57 39.47
N ASP A 555 -24.03 -9.53 38.91
CA ASP A 555 -24.50 -8.87 37.67
C ASP A 555 -23.92 -9.52 36.40
N ASP A 556 -22.93 -10.41 36.55
CA ASP A 556 -22.23 -11.04 35.43
C ASP A 556 -22.82 -12.40 35.04
N ILE A 557 -22.64 -12.78 33.78
CA ILE A 557 -22.98 -14.10 33.24
C ILE A 557 -21.68 -14.89 33.06
N CYS A 558 -21.64 -16.07 33.68
CA CYS A 558 -20.46 -16.94 33.70
C CYS A 558 -20.80 -18.34 33.19
N VAL A 559 -19.77 -19.07 32.75
CA VAL A 559 -19.81 -20.48 32.42
C VAL A 559 -18.68 -21.23 33.14
N ASN A 560 -18.84 -22.54 33.32
CA ASN A 560 -17.79 -23.40 33.87
C ASN A 560 -17.16 -24.21 32.75
N ALA A 561 -15.84 -24.18 32.68
CA ALA A 561 -15.04 -24.99 31.76
C ALA A 561 -14.20 -26.01 32.55
N THR A 562 -14.15 -27.26 32.09
CA THR A 562 -13.28 -28.27 32.69
C THR A 562 -11.88 -28.15 32.10
N VAL A 563 -10.93 -27.69 32.93
CA VAL A 563 -9.55 -27.38 32.53
C VAL A 563 -8.59 -28.36 33.19
N ASN A 564 -7.72 -28.97 32.40
CA ASN A 564 -6.59 -29.75 32.90
C ASN A 564 -5.41 -28.83 33.21
N ARG A 565 -4.96 -28.83 34.47
CA ARG A 565 -3.84 -28.00 34.92
C ARG A 565 -2.49 -28.63 34.55
N TYR A 566 -1.65 -27.89 33.83
CA TYR A 566 -0.33 -28.36 33.37
C TYR A 566 0.62 -28.78 34.48
N SER A 567 0.58 -28.10 35.64
CA SER A 567 1.53 -28.38 36.74
C SER A 567 1.19 -29.63 37.54
N THR A 568 -0.08 -30.02 37.60
CA THR A 568 -0.54 -31.14 38.44
C THR A 568 -1.17 -32.27 37.67
N ASP A 569 -1.42 -32.08 36.37
CA ASP A 569 -2.18 -32.98 35.49
C ASP A 569 -3.50 -33.42 36.13
N ARG A 570 -4.26 -32.42 36.61
CA ARG A 570 -5.57 -32.62 37.26
C ARG A 570 -6.60 -31.68 36.68
N ASP A 571 -7.80 -32.21 36.52
CA ASP A 571 -8.93 -31.44 36.04
C ASP A 571 -9.55 -30.62 37.17
N PHE A 572 -9.86 -29.37 36.87
CA PHE A 572 -10.61 -28.48 37.74
C PHE A 572 -11.61 -27.67 36.94
N ASN A 573 -12.72 -27.27 37.57
CA ASN A 573 -13.69 -26.38 36.93
C ASN A 573 -13.22 -24.94 37.06
N CYS A 574 -12.82 -24.36 35.92
CA CYS A 574 -12.50 -22.94 35.81
C CYS A 574 -13.77 -22.16 35.48
N LYS A 575 -13.97 -21.05 36.18
CA LYS A 575 -15.02 -20.10 35.85
C LYS A 575 -14.53 -19.18 34.72
N VAL A 576 -15.39 -18.97 33.73
CA VAL A 576 -15.15 -18.05 32.61
C VAL A 576 -16.28 -17.03 32.58
N ASN A 577 -15.95 -15.75 32.68
CA ASN A 577 -16.92 -14.65 32.66
C ASN A 577 -17.16 -14.20 31.22
N LEU A 578 -18.40 -14.36 30.72
CA LEU A 578 -18.79 -13.98 29.37
C LEU A 578 -19.09 -12.47 29.27
N SER A 579 -19.61 -11.85 30.33
CA SER A 579 -19.92 -10.42 30.37
C SER A 579 -18.68 -9.53 30.22
N LEU A 580 -17.52 -10.04 30.65
CA LEU A 580 -16.24 -9.34 30.54
C LEU A 580 -15.51 -9.61 29.22
N PHE A 581 -16.01 -10.53 28.40
CA PHE A 581 -15.37 -10.85 27.13
C PHE A 581 -15.51 -9.69 26.15
N LYS A 582 -14.38 -9.31 25.54
CA LYS A 582 -14.33 -8.35 24.44
C LYS A 582 -13.76 -9.05 23.23
N GLU A 583 -14.51 -9.00 22.14
CA GLU A 583 -14.04 -9.56 20.87
C GLU A 583 -12.75 -8.86 20.42
N SER A 584 -11.80 -9.67 19.99
CA SER A 584 -10.55 -9.17 19.43
C SER A 584 -10.82 -8.58 18.05
N SER A 585 -10.24 -7.41 17.77
CA SER A 585 -10.29 -6.79 16.43
C SER A 585 -9.18 -7.28 15.49
N ARG A 586 -8.41 -8.30 15.89
CA ARG A 586 -7.34 -8.86 15.05
C ARG A 586 -7.92 -9.72 13.92
N ASN A 587 -7.24 -9.72 12.77
CA ASN A 587 -7.68 -10.42 11.57
C ASN A 587 -7.67 -11.97 11.68
N ASP A 588 -7.02 -12.51 12.70
CA ASP A 588 -6.94 -13.94 13.03
C ASP A 588 -7.86 -14.34 14.19
N ALA A 589 -8.67 -13.41 14.70
CA ALA A 589 -9.58 -13.68 15.80
C ALA A 589 -10.64 -14.71 15.41
N GLU A 590 -10.97 -15.62 16.33
CA GLU A 590 -12.11 -16.52 16.23
C GLU A 590 -13.26 -16.01 17.11
N LEU A 591 -14.49 -16.42 16.80
CA LEU A 591 -15.66 -16.12 17.62
C LEU A 591 -15.52 -16.84 18.97
N GLY A 592 -15.67 -16.07 20.06
CA GLY A 592 -15.52 -16.57 21.42
C GLY A 592 -16.71 -17.41 21.86
N PHE A 593 -17.94 -16.93 21.68
CA PHE A 593 -19.13 -17.65 22.10
C PHE A 593 -20.35 -17.29 21.27
N LEU A 594 -21.37 -18.14 21.34
CA LEU A 594 -22.64 -17.94 20.67
C LEU A 594 -23.79 -18.51 21.51
N CYS A 595 -24.78 -17.68 21.82
CA CYS A 595 -26.01 -18.12 22.46
C CYS A 595 -26.86 -18.93 21.46
N MET A 596 -27.15 -20.18 21.79
CA MET A 596 -27.77 -21.16 20.88
C MET A 596 -29.31 -21.16 20.97
N ASP A 597 -29.90 -20.38 21.87
CA ASP A 597 -31.33 -20.48 22.19
C ASP A 597 -32.25 -20.02 21.05
N THR A 598 -31.82 -19.05 20.25
CA THR A 598 -32.60 -18.50 19.13
C THR A 598 -32.12 -18.95 17.75
N ILE A 599 -31.04 -19.72 17.72
CA ILE A 599 -30.32 -20.04 16.48
C ILE A 599 -30.93 -21.22 15.77
N LYS A 600 -31.07 -21.07 14.45
CA LYS A 600 -31.58 -22.11 13.55
C LYS A 600 -30.46 -22.67 12.68
N ALA A 601 -30.47 -23.97 12.45
CA ALA A 601 -29.48 -24.64 11.59
C ALA A 601 -29.47 -24.04 10.17
N GLU A 602 -30.66 -23.72 9.66
CA GLU A 602 -30.87 -23.16 8.32
C GLU A 602 -30.28 -21.73 8.19
N GLU A 603 -30.16 -21.00 9.30
CA GLU A 603 -29.53 -19.68 9.32
C GLU A 603 -28.01 -19.78 9.31
N LEU A 604 -27.45 -20.67 10.13
CA LEU A 604 -26.00 -20.92 10.16
C LEU A 604 -25.49 -21.41 8.80
N GLU A 605 -26.19 -22.35 8.18
CA GLU A 605 -25.87 -22.82 6.81
C GLU A 605 -25.87 -21.68 5.81
N TRP A 606 -26.87 -20.80 5.88
CA TRP A 606 -26.94 -19.66 4.99
C TRP A 606 -25.72 -18.73 5.12
N TYR A 607 -25.30 -18.40 6.34
CA TYR A 607 -24.11 -17.56 6.57
C TYR A 607 -22.80 -18.26 6.15
N ILE A 608 -22.68 -19.58 6.36
CA ILE A 608 -21.52 -20.36 5.91
C ILE A 608 -21.40 -20.31 4.38
N HIS A 609 -22.51 -20.55 3.67
CA HIS A 609 -22.49 -20.62 2.21
C HIS A 609 -22.51 -19.26 1.51
N ARG A 610 -22.69 -18.14 2.22
CA ARG A 610 -22.75 -16.81 1.59
C ARG A 610 -21.35 -16.23 1.39
N ARG A 611 -20.90 -16.17 0.13
CA ARG A 611 -19.56 -15.66 -0.27
C ARG A 611 -19.21 -14.28 0.31
N LYS A 612 -20.18 -13.37 0.41
CA LYS A 612 -20.00 -12.00 0.96
C LYS A 612 -19.32 -11.98 2.34
N PHE A 613 -19.55 -12.98 3.19
CA PHE A 613 -19.02 -13.01 4.55
C PHE A 613 -17.74 -13.86 4.70
N ARG A 614 -17.31 -14.59 3.67
CA ARG A 614 -16.21 -15.56 3.76
C ARG A 614 -14.82 -14.92 3.94
N SER A 615 -14.67 -13.62 3.68
CA SER A 615 -13.39 -12.92 3.96
C SER A 615 -12.94 -13.08 5.41
N ASN A 616 -13.90 -13.23 6.33
CA ASN A 616 -13.65 -13.44 7.75
C ASN A 616 -13.93 -14.90 8.14
N HIS A 617 -13.67 -15.88 7.26
CA HIS A 617 -14.04 -17.27 7.52
C HIS A 617 -13.42 -17.87 8.80
N LEU A 618 -12.18 -17.50 9.16
CA LEU A 618 -11.56 -17.95 10.41
C LEU A 618 -12.38 -17.53 11.63
N PHE A 619 -12.99 -16.34 11.56
CA PHE A 619 -13.76 -15.80 12.66
C PHE A 619 -14.94 -16.70 13.02
N TYR A 620 -15.73 -17.14 12.03
CA TYR A 620 -17.03 -17.76 12.32
C TYR A 620 -17.28 -19.12 11.67
N ILE A 621 -16.69 -19.46 10.51
CA ILE A 621 -17.15 -20.64 9.74
C ILE A 621 -16.90 -21.93 10.53
N ARG A 622 -15.70 -22.10 11.10
CA ARG A 622 -15.38 -23.26 11.94
C ARG A 622 -16.32 -23.33 13.14
N PHE A 623 -16.52 -22.22 13.83
CA PHE A 623 -17.44 -22.13 14.96
C PHE A 623 -18.87 -22.52 14.58
N PHE A 624 -19.37 -21.99 13.46
CA PHE A 624 -20.73 -22.24 12.98
C PHE A 624 -20.91 -23.70 12.57
N LYS A 625 -19.90 -24.34 11.96
CA LYS A 625 -19.93 -25.78 11.67
C LYS A 625 -20.06 -26.61 12.95
N MET A 626 -19.30 -26.29 13.99
CA MET A 626 -19.38 -26.98 15.28
C MET A 626 -20.76 -26.78 15.93
N ALA A 627 -21.27 -25.55 15.92
CA ALA A 627 -22.61 -25.20 16.40
C ALA A 627 -23.72 -25.93 15.62
N LEU A 628 -23.60 -26.00 14.29
CA LEU A 628 -24.53 -26.70 13.41
C LEU A 628 -24.56 -28.21 13.71
N ASN A 629 -23.38 -28.84 13.84
CA ASN A 629 -23.28 -30.26 14.15
C ASN A 629 -23.94 -30.57 15.49
N TYR A 630 -23.77 -29.71 16.49
CA TYR A 630 -24.44 -29.85 17.78
C TYR A 630 -25.97 -29.71 17.66
N ILE A 631 -26.48 -28.67 16.99
CA ILE A 631 -27.94 -28.48 16.79
C ILE A 631 -28.55 -29.67 16.05
N ARG A 632 -27.87 -30.18 15.01
CA ARG A 632 -28.36 -31.33 14.23
C ARG A 632 -28.41 -32.60 15.08
N ALA A 633 -27.36 -32.89 15.84
CA ALA A 633 -27.32 -34.04 16.74
C ALA A 633 -28.41 -33.95 17.83
N GLU A 634 -28.64 -32.77 18.39
CA GLU A 634 -29.72 -32.52 19.35
C GLU A 634 -31.10 -32.76 18.71
N ARG A 635 -31.35 -32.21 17.51
CA ARG A 635 -32.62 -32.42 16.78
C ARG A 635 -32.86 -33.91 16.46
N GLU A 636 -31.83 -34.64 16.07
CA GLU A 636 -31.92 -36.08 15.80
C GLU A 636 -32.24 -36.88 17.07
N ALA A 637 -31.63 -36.52 18.21
CA ALA A 637 -31.93 -37.14 19.50
C ALA A 637 -33.35 -36.80 20.02
N GLU A 638 -33.85 -35.60 19.72
CA GLU A 638 -35.18 -35.13 20.11
C GLU A 638 -36.31 -35.65 19.20
N GLU A 639 -35.99 -36.11 17.99
CA GLU A 639 -36.95 -36.49 16.95
C GLU A 639 -38.04 -37.46 17.44
N PRO A 640 -37.74 -38.54 18.21
CA PRO A 640 -38.77 -39.44 18.72
C PRO A 640 -39.76 -38.73 19.66
N TYR A 641 -39.26 -37.83 20.51
CA TYR A 641 -40.08 -37.09 21.46
C TYR A 641 -40.95 -36.05 20.76
N ARG A 642 -40.41 -35.39 19.73
CA ARG A 642 -41.16 -34.45 18.89
C ARG A 642 -42.30 -35.14 18.15
N GLN A 643 -42.05 -36.34 17.62
CA GLN A 643 -43.09 -37.15 17.00
C GLN A 643 -44.19 -37.51 18.01
N MET A 644 -43.84 -37.97 19.22
CA MET A 644 -44.81 -38.25 20.27
C MET A 644 -45.63 -37.01 20.68
N LEU A 645 -44.98 -35.84 20.81
CA LEU A 645 -45.65 -34.58 21.11
C LEU A 645 -46.59 -34.15 19.98
N SER A 646 -46.16 -34.28 18.72
CA SER A 646 -46.98 -33.95 17.56
C SER A 646 -48.21 -34.85 17.46
N GLN A 647 -48.06 -36.15 17.78
CA GLN A 647 -49.14 -37.11 17.80
C GLN A 647 -50.11 -36.81 18.95
N ALA A 648 -49.61 -36.54 20.16
CA ALA A 648 -50.44 -36.14 21.30
C ALA A 648 -51.22 -34.83 21.03
N LEU A 649 -50.63 -33.88 20.32
CA LEU A 649 -51.31 -32.66 19.87
C LEU A 649 -52.41 -32.96 18.84
N ALA A 650 -52.15 -33.86 17.89
CA ALA A 650 -53.15 -34.26 16.90
C ALA A 650 -54.33 -35.03 17.53
N ASP A 651 -54.05 -35.90 18.49
CA ASP A 651 -55.05 -36.68 19.21
C ASP A 651 -55.91 -35.78 20.12
N GLY A 652 -55.29 -34.83 20.82
CA GLY A 652 -56.00 -33.85 21.66
C GLY A 652 -56.86 -32.85 20.90
N VAL A 653 -56.64 -32.67 19.59
CA VAL A 653 -57.49 -31.85 18.70
C VAL A 653 -58.67 -32.65 18.13
N ASN A 654 -58.58 -33.98 18.08
CA ASN A 654 -59.67 -34.86 17.62
C ASN A 654 -60.66 -35.24 18.74
N ASP A 655 -60.29 -35.05 20.01
CA ASP A 655 -61.13 -35.32 21.19
C ASP A 655 -61.81 -34.06 21.78
N GLY A 656 -61.76 -32.92 21.07
CA GLY A 656 -62.50 -31.69 21.39
C GLY A 656 -63.49 -31.33 20.28
#